data_AF-A0A5C5FR91-F1
#
_entry.id   AF-A0A5C5FR91-F1
#
_cell.length_a   1.000
_cell.length_b   1.000
_cell.length_c   1.000
_cell.angle_alpha   90.00
_cell.angle_beta   90.00
_cell.angle_gamma   90.00
#
_symmetry.space_group_name_H-M   'P 1'
#
loop_
_entity.id
_entity.type
_entity.pdbx_description
1 polymer ?
#
loop_
_entity_poly.entity_id
_entity_poly.type
_entity_poly.pdbx_seq_one_letter_code
_entity_poly.pdbx_strand_id
1 'polypeptide(L)'
;MRPSRDYQEDAVLQEVEELLEQDRRDSFTSTTSTTAGGGGGHSRHSSRGHTPPLPPIRPTARTVLASHAALILTATLAARQLARLARLSSRSTVALPLAHFVALALAALVYGWLRPIRGHAHAAPSALELGKGSHLGVNAASSRRQAWAAGAVVAVCLNLRVWELRSGQPRLSEALEVFAIPALLALSPWLAGRLQTSSLWHVTPTTAFSAAAAAATFLVGFALIGVPAHGGALVLALVRIPLEATSLVMLKNGLADEARMSSFFTGGVLSATFTALLFLPVAYLTLPAAPAPSFGPSGYVSFSATLVLTLLAQVALLFHLSTTTSPLAAAVSVFPRNLVLLVWSAFGREGIALRENWIQVVLVYACGSAALTWTETELSDALVKARKPASPYVPLGSHAHTEPPSPSSSVTLASPPTHKHSGTSSSSDHGSLPSILSLVPFVPLLAYLITTPATTSSLSSACTYLPPYLRSTVCPVSTSAPVSRSVDLVVSYYDEDLARAETHISFIRGTDFVRRRNNRVVVYNKGMRSEQEIRKGLKLKWADEVVPLPNLGREGATYLTHILLHYNSTLSAISPAWHSTSPPPHQLAAPLAHLRTTTLADTTYFLQPHLAWDWIAKPRLAEVSDASGFAHFGPLVRSECGNDVRAPVNLPVVKELYNIFAGEICPPGGQLAAWSAQMAVSKRRILAQPYARYASISALMEAPQGHWIHDQWGPNESGGPSNPALGHSLERAWPVIFSCRDVALADGCPDDEYRRDKCQCLDT
;
A
#
# COMPACT_ATOMS: atom_id res chain seq x y z
N MET A 1 -46.58 37.12 3.44
CA MET A 1 -47.57 36.65 2.44
C MET A 1 -47.19 37.11 1.04
N ARG A 2 -46.57 36.22 0.26
CA ARG A 2 -46.57 36.09 -1.21
C ARG A 2 -46.06 34.65 -1.50
N PRO A 3 -46.57 33.94 -2.53
CA PRO A 3 -46.62 32.48 -2.54
C PRO A 3 -45.34 31.82 -3.09
N SER A 4 -45.16 30.55 -2.73
CA SER A 4 -44.04 29.68 -3.13
C SER A 4 -44.04 29.42 -4.64
N ARG A 5 -42.85 29.43 -5.22
CA ARG A 5 -42.57 28.93 -6.57
C ARG A 5 -42.35 27.43 -6.47
N ASP A 6 -43.21 26.67 -7.13
CA ASP A 6 -43.03 25.25 -7.38
C ASP A 6 -41.74 25.03 -8.18
N TYR A 7 -40.94 24.08 -7.72
CA TYR A 7 -39.79 23.55 -8.44
C TYR A 7 -40.33 22.63 -9.54
N GLN A 8 -40.19 23.05 -10.80
CA GLN A 8 -40.35 22.17 -11.95
C GLN A 8 -39.21 21.14 -11.94
N GLU A 9 -39.57 19.87 -11.76
CA GLU A 9 -38.66 18.74 -11.98
C GLU A 9 -38.20 18.72 -13.43
N ASP A 10 -36.90 18.45 -13.60
CA ASP A 10 -36.15 18.52 -14.85
C ASP A 10 -36.74 17.60 -15.93
N ALA A 11 -37.23 18.19 -17.02
CA ALA A 11 -37.69 17.49 -18.23
C ALA A 11 -36.65 16.52 -18.82
N VAL A 12 -35.38 16.72 -18.48
CA VAL A 12 -34.25 15.88 -18.91
C VAL A 12 -34.29 14.49 -18.25
N LEU A 13 -34.82 14.38 -17.03
CA LEU A 13 -34.92 13.09 -16.34
C LEU A 13 -36.02 12.21 -16.93
N GLN A 14 -37.14 12.80 -17.35
CA GLN A 14 -38.21 12.06 -18.06
C GLN A 14 -37.78 11.58 -19.44
N GLU A 15 -37.01 12.39 -20.18
CA GLU A 15 -36.52 12.00 -21.52
C GLU A 15 -35.51 10.84 -21.45
N VAL A 16 -34.71 10.77 -20.38
CA VAL A 16 -33.79 9.65 -20.13
C VAL A 16 -34.54 8.38 -19.70
N GLU A 17 -35.64 8.51 -18.95
CA GLU A 17 -36.46 7.38 -18.53
C GLU A 17 -37.25 6.76 -19.70
N GLU A 18 -37.77 7.59 -20.62
CA GLU A 18 -38.41 7.13 -21.86
C GLU A 18 -37.43 6.42 -22.80
N LEU A 19 -36.19 6.92 -22.94
CA LEU A 19 -35.15 6.28 -23.75
C LEU A 19 -34.73 4.91 -23.19
N LEU A 20 -34.71 4.77 -21.86
CA LEU A 20 -34.38 3.50 -21.20
C LEU A 20 -35.54 2.49 -21.27
N GLU A 21 -36.79 2.94 -21.32
CA GLU A 21 -37.94 2.06 -21.57
C GLU A 21 -38.02 1.58 -23.03
N GLN A 22 -37.63 2.43 -23.99
CA GLN A 22 -37.62 2.09 -25.42
C GLN A 22 -36.60 0.97 -25.71
N ASP A 23 -35.39 1.07 -25.17
CA ASP A 23 -34.33 0.05 -25.34
C ASP A 23 -34.70 -1.31 -24.71
N ARG A 24 -35.52 -1.27 -23.65
CA ARG A 24 -36.06 -2.46 -22.99
C ARG A 24 -37.15 -3.16 -23.80
N ARG A 25 -37.93 -2.41 -24.60
CA ARG A 25 -38.94 -2.97 -25.51
C ARG A 25 -38.31 -3.55 -26.78
N ASP A 26 -37.24 -2.93 -27.29
CA ASP A 26 -36.53 -3.41 -28.48
C ASP A 26 -35.71 -4.68 -28.20
N SER A 27 -35.27 -4.88 -26.95
CA SER A 27 -34.57 -6.09 -26.53
C SER A 27 -35.46 -7.34 -26.43
N PHE A 28 -36.79 -7.20 -26.39
CA PHE A 28 -37.72 -8.31 -26.21
C PHE A 28 -38.35 -8.83 -27.52
N THR A 29 -38.11 -8.18 -28.66
CA THR A 29 -38.76 -8.53 -29.94
C THR A 29 -37.87 -9.27 -30.94
N SER A 30 -36.59 -9.54 -30.64
CA SER A 30 -35.66 -10.17 -31.61
C SER A 30 -35.46 -11.69 -31.43
N THR A 31 -36.49 -12.47 -31.14
CA THR A 31 -36.38 -13.95 -31.19
C THR A 31 -37.65 -14.64 -31.67
N THR A 32 -38.03 -14.44 -32.94
CA THR A 32 -38.90 -15.39 -33.67
C THR A 32 -38.81 -15.22 -35.19
N SER A 33 -38.85 -16.35 -35.92
CA SER A 33 -38.78 -16.55 -37.40
C SER A 33 -37.37 -16.40 -38.00
N THR A 34 -36.83 -17.25 -38.88
CA THR A 34 -37.32 -18.19 -39.92
C THR A 34 -36.06 -19.05 -40.30
N THR A 35 -36.05 -20.30 -40.79
CA THR A 35 -36.75 -20.92 -41.93
C THR A 35 -36.52 -22.45 -41.93
N ALA A 36 -37.49 -23.15 -42.51
CA ALA A 36 -37.45 -24.57 -42.86
C ALA A 36 -37.00 -24.82 -44.32
N GLY A 37 -36.60 -26.06 -44.61
CA GLY A 37 -36.40 -26.65 -45.95
C GLY A 37 -34.91 -26.87 -46.25
N GLY A 38 -34.39 -28.02 -46.65
CA GLY A 38 -34.93 -29.32 -47.07
C GLY A 38 -33.83 -29.97 -47.94
N GLY A 39 -33.56 -31.27 -47.79
CA GLY A 39 -32.60 -31.96 -48.67
C GLY A 39 -32.00 -33.22 -48.07
N GLY A 40 -32.58 -34.36 -48.41
CA GLY A 40 -32.10 -35.68 -48.01
C GLY A 40 -30.79 -36.09 -48.69
N GLY A 41 -30.05 -36.97 -48.02
CA GLY A 41 -28.85 -37.61 -48.54
C GLY A 41 -28.39 -38.72 -47.62
N HIS A 42 -28.83 -39.95 -47.92
CA HIS A 42 -28.35 -41.18 -47.28
C HIS A 42 -26.83 -41.30 -47.38
N SER A 43 -26.15 -41.58 -46.26
CA SER A 43 -24.86 -42.25 -46.29
C SER A 43 -24.68 -43.17 -45.07
N ARG A 44 -24.00 -44.28 -45.35
CA ARG A 44 -24.00 -45.56 -44.64
C ARG A 44 -23.31 -45.49 -43.27
N HIS A 45 -23.92 -46.15 -42.28
CA HIS A 45 -23.28 -46.56 -41.04
C HIS A 45 -22.09 -47.49 -41.31
N SER A 46 -20.90 -47.11 -40.83
CA SER A 46 -19.78 -48.00 -40.58
C SER A 46 -19.47 -47.96 -39.09
N SER A 47 -19.84 -49.04 -38.39
CA SER A 47 -19.58 -49.26 -36.98
C SER A 47 -18.10 -49.60 -36.77
N ARG A 48 -17.28 -48.61 -36.43
CA ARG A 48 -15.96 -48.82 -35.82
C ARG A 48 -16.14 -48.74 -34.30
N GLY A 49 -15.81 -49.83 -33.61
CA GLY A 49 -15.83 -49.90 -32.15
C GLY A 49 -14.93 -48.83 -31.56
N HIS A 50 -15.53 -47.86 -30.87
CA HIS A 50 -14.82 -46.94 -30.01
C HIS A 50 -14.49 -47.67 -28.70
N THR A 51 -13.24 -48.09 -28.56
CA THR A 51 -12.64 -48.27 -27.24
C THR A 51 -12.71 -46.91 -26.52
N PRO A 52 -13.30 -46.83 -25.32
CA PRO A 52 -13.32 -45.57 -24.57
C PRO A 52 -11.88 -45.12 -24.31
N PRO A 53 -11.54 -43.83 -24.51
CA PRO A 53 -10.21 -43.33 -24.20
C PRO A 53 -9.94 -43.58 -22.72
N LEU A 54 -8.78 -44.19 -22.42
CA LEU A 54 -8.28 -44.32 -21.06
C LEU A 54 -8.36 -42.95 -20.37
N PRO A 55 -8.93 -42.84 -19.16
CA PRO A 55 -9.01 -41.56 -18.47
C PRO A 55 -7.60 -41.00 -18.29
N PRO A 56 -7.38 -39.70 -18.57
CA PRO A 56 -6.07 -39.09 -18.41
C PRO A 56 -5.59 -39.31 -16.98
N ILE A 57 -4.36 -39.80 -16.83
CA ILE A 57 -3.73 -40.07 -15.54
C ILE A 57 -3.65 -38.74 -14.79
N ARG A 58 -4.56 -38.51 -13.84
CA ARG A 58 -4.54 -37.30 -13.03
C ARG A 58 -3.25 -37.30 -12.19
N PRO A 59 -2.47 -36.21 -12.21
CA PRO A 59 -1.24 -36.13 -11.43
C PRO A 59 -1.56 -36.31 -9.94
N THR A 60 -0.65 -36.99 -9.23
CA THR A 60 -0.84 -37.21 -7.78
C THR A 60 -0.72 -35.89 -7.03
N ALA A 61 -1.40 -35.78 -5.88
CA ALA A 61 -1.28 -34.61 -4.99
C ALA A 61 0.19 -34.26 -4.66
N ARG A 62 1.05 -35.27 -4.49
CA ARG A 62 2.49 -35.08 -4.26
C ARG A 62 3.19 -34.45 -5.46
N THR A 63 2.82 -34.83 -6.68
CA THR A 63 3.39 -34.27 -7.91
C THR A 63 3.05 -32.78 -8.06
N VAL A 64 1.80 -32.40 -7.76
CA VAL A 64 1.36 -31.00 -7.82
C VAL A 64 2.08 -30.13 -6.78
N LEU A 65 2.21 -30.61 -5.55
CA LEU A 65 2.94 -29.87 -4.50
C LEU A 65 4.44 -29.77 -4.80
N ALA A 66 5.04 -30.86 -5.30
CA ALA A 66 6.45 -30.87 -5.68
C ALA A 66 6.73 -29.91 -6.86
N SER A 67 5.86 -29.89 -7.88
CA SER A 67 6.00 -28.96 -9.01
C SER A 67 5.82 -27.51 -8.56
N HIS A 68 4.89 -27.23 -7.65
CA HIS A 68 4.68 -25.89 -7.09
C HIS A 68 5.88 -25.42 -6.25
N ALA A 69 6.41 -26.28 -5.36
CA ALA A 69 7.60 -25.97 -4.55
C ALA A 69 8.84 -25.76 -5.42
N ALA A 70 9.03 -26.58 -6.46
CA ALA A 70 10.11 -26.43 -7.42
C ALA A 70 10.01 -25.09 -8.18
N LEU A 71 8.80 -24.69 -8.59
CA LEU A 71 8.54 -23.39 -9.22
C LEU A 71 8.90 -22.23 -8.28
N ILE A 72 8.43 -22.24 -7.03
CA ILE A 72 8.76 -21.19 -6.04
C ILE A 72 10.27 -21.07 -5.85
N LEU A 73 10.96 -22.20 -5.64
CA LEU A 73 12.40 -22.21 -5.36
C LEU A 73 13.21 -21.70 -6.55
N THR A 74 12.98 -22.27 -7.73
CA THR A 74 13.73 -21.90 -8.94
C THR A 74 13.44 -20.47 -9.38
N ALA A 75 12.18 -20.02 -9.31
CA ALA A 75 11.80 -18.64 -9.63
C ALA A 75 12.42 -17.63 -8.63
N THR A 76 12.49 -17.98 -7.34
CA THR A 76 13.16 -17.14 -6.32
C THR A 76 14.64 -16.98 -6.64
N LEU A 77 15.35 -18.09 -6.90
CA LEU A 77 16.78 -18.07 -7.22
C LEU A 77 17.06 -17.33 -8.53
N ALA A 78 16.23 -17.54 -9.54
CA ALA A 78 16.32 -16.86 -10.84
C ALA A 78 16.11 -15.34 -10.70
N ALA A 79 15.05 -14.90 -10.02
CA ALA A 79 14.75 -13.48 -9.81
C ALA A 79 15.90 -12.75 -9.08
N ARG A 80 16.44 -13.36 -8.02
CA ARG A 80 17.58 -12.82 -7.27
C ARG A 80 18.82 -12.65 -8.15
N GLN A 81 19.20 -13.68 -8.89
CA GLN A 81 20.40 -13.61 -9.74
C GLN A 81 20.19 -12.66 -10.91
N LEU A 82 18.99 -12.60 -11.47
CA LEU A 82 18.62 -11.65 -12.51
C LEU A 82 18.77 -10.20 -12.04
N ALA A 83 18.26 -9.87 -10.86
CA ALA A 83 18.41 -8.55 -10.24
C ALA A 83 19.88 -8.21 -9.91
N ARG A 84 20.72 -9.22 -9.66
CA ARG A 84 22.18 -9.05 -9.48
C ARG A 84 22.86 -8.76 -10.82
N LEU A 85 22.56 -9.54 -11.85
CA LEU A 85 23.14 -9.38 -13.19
C LEU A 85 22.76 -8.03 -13.81
N ALA A 86 21.49 -7.61 -13.67
CA ALA A 86 20.97 -6.34 -14.17
C ALA A 86 21.78 -5.13 -13.69
N ARG A 87 22.27 -5.19 -12.44
CA ARG A 87 23.10 -4.17 -11.80
C ARG A 87 24.57 -4.21 -12.21
N LEU A 88 25.11 -5.40 -12.51
CA LEU A 88 26.54 -5.58 -12.76
C LEU A 88 26.97 -5.23 -14.19
N SER A 89 26.14 -5.49 -15.22
CA SER A 89 26.59 -5.35 -16.61
C SER A 89 25.46 -5.10 -17.60
N SER A 90 25.53 -3.98 -18.35
CA SER A 90 24.58 -3.66 -19.44
C SER A 90 24.58 -4.71 -20.53
N ARG A 91 25.77 -5.07 -21.01
CA ARG A 91 25.95 -6.02 -22.11
C ARG A 91 25.42 -7.41 -21.74
N SER A 92 25.70 -7.88 -20.53
CA SER A 92 25.16 -9.16 -20.02
C SER A 92 23.64 -9.14 -19.95
N THR A 93 23.09 -8.01 -19.49
CA THR A 93 21.65 -7.81 -19.29
C THR A 93 20.92 -7.86 -20.64
N VAL A 94 21.44 -7.17 -21.66
CA VAL A 94 20.89 -7.19 -23.03
C VAL A 94 21.04 -8.55 -23.71
N ALA A 95 22.15 -9.26 -23.49
CA ALA A 95 22.41 -10.55 -24.11
C ALA A 95 21.63 -11.72 -23.47
N LEU A 96 21.19 -11.58 -22.21
CA LEU A 96 20.59 -12.68 -21.46
C LEU A 96 19.29 -13.24 -22.09
N PRO A 97 18.29 -12.43 -22.51
CA PRO A 97 17.07 -12.97 -23.11
C PRO A 97 17.36 -13.80 -24.37
N LEU A 98 18.25 -13.32 -25.24
CA LEU A 98 18.65 -14.07 -26.43
C LEU A 98 19.35 -15.38 -26.06
N ALA A 99 20.33 -15.34 -25.15
CA ALA A 99 21.03 -16.53 -24.69
C ALA A 99 20.08 -17.55 -24.05
N HIS A 100 19.08 -17.09 -23.28
CA HIS A 100 18.05 -17.92 -22.67
C HIS A 100 17.23 -18.68 -23.72
N PHE A 101 16.69 -17.99 -24.73
CA PHE A 101 15.87 -18.66 -25.74
C PHE A 101 16.69 -19.50 -26.72
N VAL A 102 17.94 -19.13 -27.02
CA VAL A 102 18.87 -19.98 -27.79
C VAL A 102 19.16 -21.28 -27.03
N ALA A 103 19.43 -21.21 -25.72
CA ALA A 103 19.65 -22.39 -24.91
C ALA A 103 18.40 -23.29 -24.83
N LEU A 104 17.20 -22.70 -24.70
CA LEU A 104 15.95 -23.45 -24.81
C LEU A 104 15.77 -24.09 -26.20
N ALA A 105 16.16 -23.40 -27.27
CA ALA A 105 16.05 -23.92 -28.64
C ALA A 105 16.94 -25.15 -28.82
N LEU A 106 18.18 -25.05 -28.34
CA LEU A 106 19.12 -26.18 -28.34
C LEU A 106 18.60 -27.35 -27.49
N ALA A 107 18.05 -27.07 -26.30
CA ALA A 107 17.46 -28.11 -25.45
C ALA A 107 16.25 -28.78 -26.12
N ALA A 108 15.38 -28.00 -26.79
CA ALA A 108 14.25 -28.53 -27.53
C ALA A 108 14.67 -29.39 -28.74
N LEU A 109 15.72 -28.98 -29.45
CA LEU A 109 16.31 -29.76 -30.55
C LEU A 109 16.89 -31.08 -30.05
N VAL A 110 17.66 -31.06 -28.96
CA VAL A 110 18.23 -32.27 -28.34
C VAL A 110 17.11 -33.20 -27.84
N TYR A 111 16.09 -32.66 -27.19
CA TYR A 111 14.92 -33.44 -26.75
C TYR A 111 14.16 -34.07 -27.93
N GLY A 112 13.98 -33.32 -29.02
CA GLY A 112 13.39 -33.83 -30.26
C GLY A 112 14.22 -34.94 -30.91
N TRP A 113 15.55 -34.88 -30.79
CA TRP A 113 16.47 -35.93 -31.26
C TRP A 113 16.43 -37.20 -30.39
N LEU A 114 16.31 -37.04 -29.07
CA LEU A 114 16.33 -38.14 -28.10
C LEU A 114 15.00 -38.89 -27.97
N ARG A 115 13.88 -38.32 -28.42
CA ARG A 115 12.60 -39.04 -28.59
C ARG A 115 12.47 -39.50 -30.06
N PRO A 116 13.01 -40.67 -30.46
CA PRO A 116 12.61 -41.24 -31.73
C PRO A 116 11.10 -41.47 -31.70
N ILE A 117 10.42 -41.03 -32.76
CA ILE A 117 8.98 -41.15 -32.96
C ILE A 117 8.59 -42.62 -32.81
N ARG A 118 8.19 -43.04 -31.59
CA ARG A 118 7.59 -44.35 -31.36
C ARG A 118 6.13 -44.26 -31.77
N GLY A 119 5.87 -44.57 -33.03
CA GLY A 119 4.52 -44.86 -33.53
C GLY A 119 4.15 -44.11 -34.81
N HIS A 120 4.74 -44.50 -35.94
CA HIS A 120 4.04 -45.11 -37.09
C HIS A 120 5.04 -45.25 -38.23
N ALA A 121 5.27 -46.50 -38.63
CA ALA A 121 6.03 -46.83 -39.82
C ALA A 121 5.35 -46.22 -41.06
N HIS A 122 6.19 -45.76 -41.99
CA HIS A 122 5.86 -45.19 -43.30
C HIS A 122 5.55 -43.68 -43.36
N ALA A 123 6.50 -42.86 -42.92
CA ALA A 123 6.83 -41.62 -43.63
C ALA A 123 8.32 -41.33 -43.44
N ALA A 124 9.04 -41.17 -44.55
CA ALA A 124 10.48 -40.93 -44.60
C ALA A 124 10.88 -39.63 -43.87
N PRO A 125 12.14 -39.50 -43.38
CA PRO A 125 12.62 -38.31 -42.71
C PRO A 125 13.02 -37.27 -43.76
N SER A 126 12.04 -36.57 -44.33
CA SER A 126 12.31 -35.41 -45.19
C SER A 126 12.15 -34.14 -44.37
N ALA A 127 13.28 -33.46 -44.19
CA ALA A 127 13.50 -32.02 -44.24
C ALA A 127 12.50 -31.08 -43.55
N LEU A 128 13.08 -30.04 -42.98
CA LEU A 128 12.42 -28.82 -42.50
C LEU A 128 11.64 -28.14 -43.64
N GLU A 129 10.47 -28.67 -44.03
CA GLU A 129 9.59 -28.03 -45.01
C GLU A 129 8.90 -26.83 -44.36
N LEU A 130 9.53 -25.66 -44.51
CA LEU A 130 8.82 -24.39 -44.55
C LEU A 130 7.93 -24.39 -45.79
N GLY A 131 6.68 -24.82 -45.61
CA GLY A 131 5.56 -24.44 -46.45
C GLY A 131 5.22 -25.42 -47.57
N LYS A 132 4.22 -26.26 -47.31
CA LYS A 132 2.97 -26.32 -48.10
C LYS A 132 1.98 -27.21 -47.35
N GLY A 133 0.79 -26.67 -47.10
CA GLY A 133 -0.27 -27.39 -46.43
C GLY A 133 -0.86 -28.46 -47.34
N SER A 134 -1.01 -29.68 -46.82
CA SER A 134 -1.87 -30.69 -47.39
C SER A 134 -2.75 -31.31 -46.28
N HIS A 135 -4.05 -31.05 -46.42
CA HIS A 135 -5.20 -31.83 -45.96
C HIS A 135 -5.47 -32.13 -44.46
N LEU A 136 -4.83 -31.43 -43.51
CA LEU A 136 -5.30 -31.27 -42.10
C LEU A 136 -5.41 -29.78 -41.68
N GLY A 137 -5.68 -28.92 -42.67
CA GLY A 137 -5.14 -27.55 -42.78
C GLY A 137 -5.68 -26.45 -41.85
N VAL A 138 -6.82 -26.60 -41.19
CA VAL A 138 -7.38 -25.48 -40.39
C VAL A 138 -6.85 -25.48 -38.95
N ASN A 139 -6.65 -26.66 -38.36
CA ASN A 139 -6.27 -26.79 -36.94
C ASN A 139 -4.75 -26.76 -36.70
N ALA A 140 -3.94 -27.10 -37.71
CA ALA A 140 -2.47 -27.04 -37.60
C ALA A 140 -1.94 -25.60 -37.71
N ALA A 141 -2.54 -24.78 -38.57
CA ALA A 141 -2.16 -23.38 -38.77
C ALA A 141 -2.55 -22.49 -37.57
N SER A 142 -3.66 -22.79 -36.88
CA SER A 142 -4.05 -22.10 -35.64
C SER A 142 -3.11 -22.45 -34.49
N SER A 143 -2.77 -23.74 -34.32
CA SER A 143 -1.81 -24.21 -33.31
C SER A 143 -0.41 -23.62 -33.50
N ARG A 144 0.09 -23.54 -34.75
CA ARG A 144 1.37 -22.87 -35.05
C ARG A 144 1.31 -21.37 -34.73
N ARG A 145 0.24 -20.67 -35.07
CA ARG A 145 0.07 -19.24 -34.73
C ARG A 145 0.04 -19.01 -33.22
N GLN A 146 -0.63 -19.87 -32.48
CA GLN A 146 -0.70 -19.80 -31.03
C GLN A 146 0.67 -20.05 -30.39
N ALA A 147 1.43 -21.03 -30.88
CA ALA A 147 2.80 -21.30 -30.43
C ALA A 147 3.71 -20.09 -30.65
N TRP A 148 3.70 -19.52 -31.86
CA TRP A 148 4.47 -18.33 -32.19
C TRP A 148 4.10 -17.13 -31.31
N ALA A 149 2.80 -16.85 -31.17
CA ALA A 149 2.34 -15.74 -30.35
C ALA A 149 2.71 -15.93 -28.87
N ALA A 150 2.57 -17.14 -28.32
CA ALA A 150 2.99 -17.45 -26.95
C ALA A 150 4.50 -17.21 -26.75
N GLY A 151 5.32 -17.70 -27.70
CA GLY A 151 6.76 -17.50 -27.69
C GLY A 151 7.17 -16.03 -27.75
N ALA A 152 6.56 -15.26 -28.65
CA ALA A 152 6.81 -13.83 -28.78
C ALA A 152 6.45 -13.06 -27.49
N VAL A 153 5.27 -13.34 -26.91
CA VAL A 153 4.82 -12.68 -25.67
C VAL A 153 5.76 -13.00 -24.50
N VAL A 154 6.17 -14.26 -24.33
CA VAL A 154 7.13 -14.67 -23.29
C VAL A 154 8.47 -13.95 -23.46
N ALA A 155 8.97 -13.84 -24.69
CA ALA A 155 10.20 -13.11 -24.97
C ALA A 155 10.09 -11.61 -24.67
N VAL A 156 8.99 -10.97 -25.03
CA VAL A 156 8.73 -9.56 -24.67
C VAL A 156 8.70 -9.39 -23.15
N CYS A 157 8.01 -10.28 -22.41
CA CYS A 157 7.97 -10.21 -20.95
C CYS A 157 9.36 -10.28 -20.33
N LEU A 158 10.21 -11.22 -20.79
CA LEU A 158 11.58 -11.35 -20.27
C LEU A 158 12.43 -10.11 -20.58
N ASN A 159 12.32 -9.56 -21.80
CA ASN A 159 13.04 -8.32 -22.15
C ASN A 159 12.58 -7.12 -21.32
N LEU A 160 11.26 -6.93 -21.16
CA LEU A 160 10.70 -5.87 -20.32
C LEU A 160 11.12 -6.03 -18.86
N ARG A 161 11.13 -7.26 -18.33
CA ARG A 161 11.54 -7.54 -16.95
C ARG A 161 12.99 -7.15 -16.70
N VAL A 162 13.86 -7.53 -17.64
CA VAL A 162 15.29 -7.24 -17.59
C VAL A 162 15.56 -5.74 -17.65
N TRP A 163 14.81 -5.03 -18.49
CA TRP A 163 14.89 -3.57 -18.62
C TRP A 163 14.35 -2.86 -17.38
N GLU A 164 13.21 -3.31 -16.84
CA GLU A 164 12.60 -2.82 -15.61
C GLU A 164 13.56 -2.93 -14.41
N LEU A 165 14.19 -4.09 -14.22
CA LEU A 165 15.14 -4.34 -13.12
C LEU A 165 16.40 -3.46 -13.21
N ARG A 166 16.76 -3.03 -14.42
CA ARG A 166 17.92 -2.16 -14.65
C ARG A 166 17.58 -0.68 -14.42
N SER A 167 16.39 -0.26 -14.85
CA SER A 167 15.92 1.12 -14.74
C SER A 167 15.28 1.43 -13.37
N GLY A 168 14.86 0.41 -12.63
CA GLY A 168 14.06 0.54 -11.41
C GLY A 168 14.68 -0.12 -10.17
N GLN A 169 13.93 -0.10 -9.08
CA GLN A 169 14.30 -0.77 -7.84
C GLN A 169 13.84 -2.24 -7.88
N PRO A 170 14.72 -3.23 -7.67
CA PRO A 170 14.36 -4.65 -7.73
C PRO A 170 13.21 -5.03 -6.79
N ARG A 171 13.18 -4.50 -5.56
CA ARG A 171 12.14 -4.79 -4.58
C ARG A 171 10.76 -4.30 -5.02
N LEU A 172 10.68 -3.10 -5.58
CA LEU A 172 9.43 -2.56 -6.12
C LEU A 172 8.97 -3.38 -7.33
N SER A 173 9.92 -3.69 -8.21
CA SER A 173 9.69 -4.49 -9.41
C SER A 173 9.17 -5.90 -9.09
N GLU A 174 9.73 -6.56 -8.07
CA GLU A 174 9.22 -7.82 -7.52
C GLU A 174 7.83 -7.63 -6.92
N ALA A 175 7.62 -6.53 -6.18
CA ALA A 175 6.37 -6.32 -5.49
C ALA A 175 5.17 -6.11 -6.42
N LEU A 176 5.40 -5.46 -7.56
CA LEU A 176 4.40 -5.24 -8.61
C LEU A 176 3.98 -6.53 -9.35
N GLU A 177 4.75 -7.63 -9.24
CA GLU A 177 4.40 -8.87 -9.95
C GLU A 177 3.11 -9.52 -9.44
N VAL A 178 2.69 -9.26 -8.20
CA VAL A 178 1.44 -9.84 -7.68
C VAL A 178 0.21 -9.37 -8.45
N PHE A 179 0.29 -8.23 -9.14
CA PHE A 179 -0.78 -7.72 -10.00
C PHE A 179 -1.00 -8.56 -11.27
N ALA A 180 -0.12 -9.52 -11.57
CA ALA A 180 -0.36 -10.51 -12.61
C ALA A 180 -1.59 -11.39 -12.31
N ILE A 181 -1.93 -11.60 -11.02
CA ILE A 181 -3.11 -12.40 -10.62
C ILE A 181 -4.42 -11.68 -10.98
N PRO A 182 -4.70 -10.43 -10.54
CA PRO A 182 -5.90 -9.72 -10.96
C PRO A 182 -5.91 -9.44 -12.47
N ALA A 183 -4.76 -9.20 -13.10
CA ALA A 183 -4.69 -9.10 -14.56
C ALA A 183 -5.12 -10.41 -15.25
N LEU A 184 -4.69 -11.56 -14.73
CA LEU A 184 -5.11 -12.88 -15.22
C LEU A 184 -6.61 -13.10 -15.01
N LEU A 185 -7.16 -12.74 -13.85
CA LEU A 185 -8.60 -12.84 -13.59
C LEU A 185 -9.41 -11.95 -14.55
N ALA A 186 -8.96 -10.72 -14.80
CA ALA A 186 -9.64 -9.77 -15.69
C ALA A 186 -9.55 -10.16 -17.16
N LEU A 187 -8.39 -10.64 -17.61
CA LEU A 187 -8.15 -10.98 -19.02
C LEU A 187 -8.64 -12.37 -19.40
N SER A 188 -8.72 -13.30 -18.44
CA SER A 188 -9.07 -14.70 -18.73
C SER A 188 -10.40 -14.89 -19.48
N PRO A 189 -11.51 -14.17 -19.20
CA PRO A 189 -12.76 -14.35 -19.93
C PRO A 189 -12.65 -13.91 -21.39
N TRP A 190 -11.96 -12.80 -21.64
CA TRP A 190 -11.74 -12.26 -22.97
C TRP A 190 -10.79 -13.14 -23.79
N LEU A 191 -9.70 -13.58 -23.17
CA LEU A 191 -8.71 -14.48 -23.79
C LEU A 191 -9.32 -15.85 -24.08
N ALA A 192 -10.16 -16.37 -23.19
CA ALA A 192 -10.89 -17.61 -23.43
C ALA A 192 -11.70 -17.54 -24.73
N GLY A 193 -12.50 -16.48 -24.93
CA GLY A 193 -13.31 -16.32 -26.13
C GLY A 193 -12.54 -16.19 -27.45
N ARG A 194 -11.27 -15.74 -27.41
CA ARG A 194 -10.45 -15.53 -28.63
C ARG A 194 -9.38 -16.58 -28.88
N LEU A 195 -8.90 -17.26 -27.84
CA LEU A 195 -7.77 -18.19 -27.90
C LEU A 195 -8.16 -19.65 -27.63
N GLN A 196 -9.41 -19.94 -27.25
CA GLN A 196 -9.86 -21.31 -27.03
C GLN A 196 -9.92 -22.11 -28.33
N THR A 197 -9.05 -23.11 -28.41
CA THR A 197 -9.15 -24.23 -29.36
C THR A 197 -9.64 -25.51 -28.69
N SER A 198 -9.70 -25.54 -27.34
CA SER A 198 -10.19 -26.67 -26.54
C SER A 198 -11.22 -26.21 -25.50
N SER A 199 -12.32 -26.93 -25.39
CA SER A 199 -13.45 -26.69 -24.46
C SER A 199 -13.15 -27.07 -23.00
N LEU A 200 -11.88 -27.36 -22.67
CA LEU A 200 -11.53 -28.09 -21.44
C LEU A 200 -11.25 -27.22 -20.22
N TRP A 201 -11.09 -25.91 -20.37
CA TRP A 201 -10.64 -25.06 -19.25
C TRP A 201 -11.43 -23.75 -19.20
N HIS A 202 -12.45 -23.71 -18.33
CA HIS A 202 -13.02 -22.45 -17.85
C HIS A 202 -12.33 -22.10 -16.54
N VAL A 203 -11.56 -21.01 -16.55
CA VAL A 203 -11.09 -20.37 -15.30
C VAL A 203 -12.32 -19.73 -14.67
N THR A 204 -13.06 -20.52 -13.88
CA THR A 204 -14.11 -20.01 -13.00
C THR A 204 -13.52 -19.96 -11.60
N PRO A 205 -12.84 -18.86 -11.24
CA PRO A 205 -12.28 -18.73 -9.91
C PRO A 205 -13.42 -18.79 -8.90
N THR A 206 -13.19 -19.43 -7.76
CA THR A 206 -14.15 -19.37 -6.66
C THR A 206 -14.31 -17.91 -6.21
N THR A 207 -15.48 -17.57 -5.66
CA THR A 207 -15.73 -16.24 -5.07
C THR A 207 -14.72 -15.94 -3.97
N ALA A 208 -14.39 -16.95 -3.15
CA ALA A 208 -13.38 -16.87 -2.11
C ALA A 208 -11.97 -16.56 -2.66
N PHE A 209 -11.55 -17.24 -3.74
CA PHE A 209 -10.26 -16.97 -4.37
C PHE A 209 -10.20 -15.54 -4.93
N SER A 210 -11.24 -15.12 -5.65
CA SER A 210 -11.30 -13.77 -6.25
C SER A 210 -11.23 -12.69 -5.17
N ALA A 211 -11.96 -12.86 -4.06
CA ALA A 211 -11.92 -11.95 -2.93
C ALA A 211 -10.54 -11.91 -2.25
N ALA A 212 -9.93 -13.07 -2.00
CA ALA A 212 -8.59 -13.16 -1.40
C ALA A 212 -7.52 -12.53 -2.30
N ALA A 213 -7.58 -12.76 -3.61
CA ALA A 213 -6.67 -12.16 -4.60
C ALA A 213 -6.82 -10.65 -4.67
N ALA A 214 -8.06 -10.14 -4.77
CA ALA A 214 -8.32 -8.70 -4.80
C ALA A 214 -7.82 -8.04 -3.50
N ALA A 215 -8.16 -8.60 -2.33
CA ALA A 215 -7.74 -8.06 -1.05
C ALA A 215 -6.22 -8.07 -0.87
N ALA A 216 -5.55 -9.19 -1.15
CA ALA A 216 -4.10 -9.31 -0.99
C ALA A 216 -3.34 -8.35 -1.92
N THR A 217 -3.73 -8.28 -3.21
CA THR A 217 -3.09 -7.35 -4.15
C THR A 217 -3.40 -5.88 -3.86
N PHE A 218 -4.60 -5.57 -3.38
CA PHE A 218 -4.95 -4.24 -2.90
C PHE A 218 -4.06 -3.81 -1.73
N LEU A 219 -3.88 -4.68 -0.73
CA LEU A 219 -3.03 -4.39 0.43
C LEU A 219 -1.56 -4.20 0.03
N VAL A 220 -1.07 -4.98 -0.95
CA VAL A 220 0.27 -4.75 -1.53
C VAL A 220 0.32 -3.38 -2.21
N GLY A 221 -0.64 -3.05 -3.06
CA GLY A 221 -0.71 -1.74 -3.72
C GLY A 221 -0.76 -0.58 -2.74
N PHE A 222 -1.53 -0.72 -1.67
CA PHE A 222 -1.64 0.25 -0.60
C PHE A 222 -0.31 0.42 0.16
N ALA A 223 0.37 -0.67 0.51
CA ALA A 223 1.66 -0.63 1.18
C ALA A 223 2.79 -0.06 0.28
N LEU A 224 2.61 -0.10 -1.04
CA LEU A 224 3.52 0.51 -2.00
C LEU A 224 3.29 2.02 -2.20
N ILE A 225 2.21 2.60 -1.66
CA ILE A 225 1.99 4.05 -1.72
C ILE A 225 3.15 4.76 -0.99
N GLY A 226 3.77 5.70 -1.70
CA GLY A 226 4.91 6.46 -1.19
C GLY A 226 6.28 5.77 -1.33
N VAL A 227 6.34 4.55 -1.89
CA VAL A 227 7.61 3.93 -2.26
C VAL A 227 8.17 4.67 -3.48
N PRO A 228 9.40 5.22 -3.42
CA PRO A 228 9.99 5.94 -4.55
C PRO A 228 10.17 5.00 -5.74
N ALA A 229 9.61 5.39 -6.88
CA ALA A 229 9.62 4.62 -8.13
C ALA A 229 10.24 5.46 -9.25
N HIS A 230 10.99 4.81 -10.15
CA HIS A 230 11.41 5.46 -11.39
C HIS A 230 10.28 5.31 -12.42
N GLY A 231 9.76 6.43 -12.94
CA GLY A 231 8.58 6.42 -13.83
C GLY A 231 8.73 5.47 -15.02
N GLY A 232 9.91 5.44 -15.66
CA GLY A 232 10.18 4.51 -16.77
C GLY A 232 10.09 3.03 -16.37
N ALA A 233 10.57 2.66 -15.18
CA ALA A 233 10.44 1.30 -14.67
C ALA A 233 8.99 0.93 -14.35
N LEU A 234 8.20 1.87 -13.82
CA LEU A 234 6.78 1.66 -13.56
C LEU A 234 5.98 1.43 -14.86
N VAL A 235 6.25 2.21 -15.91
CA VAL A 235 5.63 2.02 -17.23
C VAL A 235 5.97 0.64 -17.79
N LEU A 236 7.24 0.22 -17.72
CA LEU A 236 7.65 -1.12 -18.14
C LEU A 236 6.91 -2.22 -17.35
N ALA A 237 6.74 -2.05 -16.04
CA ALA A 237 5.98 -2.98 -15.20
C ALA A 237 4.49 -3.04 -15.61
N LEU A 238 3.85 -1.88 -15.83
CA LEU A 238 2.45 -1.78 -16.24
C LEU A 238 2.17 -2.44 -17.59
N VAL A 239 3.12 -2.40 -18.53
CA VAL A 239 3.02 -3.11 -19.81
C VAL A 239 3.30 -4.61 -19.63
N ARG A 240 4.27 -4.98 -18.79
CA ARG A 240 4.67 -6.36 -18.57
C ARG A 240 3.59 -7.19 -17.88
N ILE A 241 2.95 -6.67 -16.83
CA ILE A 241 1.95 -7.39 -16.01
C ILE A 241 0.82 -8.04 -16.84
N PRO A 242 0.11 -7.34 -17.73
CA PRO A 242 -0.94 -7.95 -18.56
C PRO A 242 -0.37 -8.93 -19.59
N LEU A 243 0.86 -8.70 -20.09
CA LEU A 243 1.53 -9.64 -21.00
C LEU A 243 1.90 -10.93 -20.29
N GLU A 244 2.35 -10.89 -19.03
CA GLU A 244 2.63 -12.07 -18.23
C GLU A 244 1.38 -12.90 -17.97
N ALA A 245 0.28 -12.25 -17.58
CA ALA A 245 -1.03 -12.89 -17.44
C ALA A 245 -1.46 -13.58 -18.76
N THR A 246 -1.32 -12.87 -19.88
CA THR A 246 -1.62 -13.41 -21.21
C THR A 246 -0.72 -14.61 -21.54
N SER A 247 0.58 -14.52 -21.23
CA SER A 247 1.55 -15.59 -21.47
C SER A 247 1.20 -16.88 -20.72
N LEU A 248 0.75 -16.78 -19.47
CA LEU A 248 0.36 -17.94 -18.66
C LEU A 248 -0.84 -18.66 -19.28
N VAL A 249 -1.84 -17.91 -19.77
CA VAL A 249 -3.00 -18.49 -20.47
C VAL A 249 -2.58 -19.15 -21.77
N MET A 250 -1.74 -18.49 -22.58
CA MET A 250 -1.29 -19.02 -23.87
C MET A 250 -0.43 -20.28 -23.71
N LEU A 251 0.49 -20.29 -22.75
CA LEU A 251 1.30 -21.46 -22.41
C LEU A 251 0.42 -22.60 -21.89
N LYS A 252 -0.51 -22.32 -20.98
CA LYS A 252 -1.43 -23.34 -20.46
C LYS A 252 -2.26 -23.98 -21.58
N ASN A 253 -2.82 -23.16 -22.46
CA ASN A 253 -3.62 -23.65 -23.59
C ASN A 253 -2.78 -24.49 -24.56
N GLY A 254 -1.53 -24.11 -24.80
CA GLY A 254 -0.62 -24.88 -25.66
C GLY A 254 -0.18 -26.21 -25.05
N LEU A 255 -0.06 -26.28 -23.72
CA LEU A 255 0.30 -27.51 -23.00
C LEU A 255 -0.86 -28.49 -22.85
N ALA A 256 -2.11 -28.05 -23.02
CA ALA A 256 -3.28 -28.90 -22.89
C ALA A 256 -3.46 -29.90 -24.05
N ASP A 257 -2.84 -29.66 -25.21
CA ASP A 257 -2.89 -30.54 -26.38
C ASP A 257 -1.66 -31.46 -26.43
N GLU A 258 -1.74 -32.63 -25.78
CA GLU A 258 -0.64 -33.60 -25.68
C GLU A 258 -0.09 -34.02 -27.05
N ALA A 259 -0.95 -34.12 -28.08
CA ALA A 259 -0.57 -34.54 -29.42
C ALA A 259 0.29 -33.49 -30.16
N ARG A 260 0.23 -32.23 -29.72
CA ARG A 260 0.92 -31.09 -30.36
C ARG A 260 1.92 -30.38 -29.45
N MET A 261 2.15 -30.92 -28.26
CA MET A 261 3.04 -30.32 -27.26
C MET A 261 4.45 -30.07 -27.83
N SER A 262 5.03 -31.01 -28.58
CA SER A 262 6.37 -30.86 -29.15
C SER A 262 6.44 -29.75 -30.22
N SER A 263 5.43 -29.65 -31.09
CA SER A 263 5.39 -28.62 -32.14
C SER A 263 5.08 -27.24 -31.57
N PHE A 264 4.25 -27.18 -30.51
CA PHE A 264 4.02 -25.95 -29.74
C PHE A 264 5.30 -25.44 -29.10
N PHE A 265 6.06 -26.31 -28.43
CA PHE A 265 7.33 -25.93 -27.80
C PHE A 265 8.36 -25.44 -28.82
N THR A 266 8.59 -26.20 -29.89
CA THR A 266 9.56 -25.82 -30.92
C THR A 266 9.15 -24.50 -31.59
N GLY A 267 7.87 -24.34 -31.94
CA GLY A 267 7.35 -23.11 -32.53
C GLY A 267 7.47 -21.90 -31.60
N GLY A 268 7.13 -22.08 -30.32
CA GLY A 268 7.23 -21.03 -29.31
C GLY A 268 8.66 -20.60 -29.03
N VAL A 269 9.59 -21.55 -28.88
CA VAL A 269 10.99 -21.24 -28.60
C VAL A 269 11.68 -20.56 -29.80
N LEU A 270 11.38 -20.99 -31.04
CA LEU A 270 11.88 -20.32 -32.25
C LEU A 270 11.36 -18.87 -32.33
N SER A 271 10.06 -18.68 -32.10
CA SER A 271 9.49 -17.34 -32.09
C SER A 271 10.09 -16.47 -30.99
N ALA A 272 10.26 -17.01 -29.78
CA ALA A 272 10.86 -16.30 -28.65
C ALA A 272 12.31 -15.88 -28.95
N THR A 273 13.08 -16.75 -29.60
CA THR A 273 14.46 -16.46 -30.03
C THR A 273 14.49 -15.33 -31.06
N PHE A 274 13.62 -15.38 -32.06
CA PHE A 274 13.52 -14.32 -33.08
C PHE A 274 13.08 -12.99 -32.48
N THR A 275 12.07 -13.00 -31.60
CA THR A 275 11.63 -11.80 -30.88
C THR A 275 12.74 -11.23 -30.00
N ALA A 276 13.49 -12.06 -29.26
CA ALA A 276 14.61 -11.59 -28.44
C ALA A 276 15.75 -10.99 -29.30
N LEU A 277 15.99 -11.54 -30.49
CA LEU A 277 16.96 -10.99 -31.44
C LEU A 277 16.55 -9.60 -31.94
N LEU A 278 15.27 -9.38 -32.25
CA LEU A 278 14.74 -8.09 -32.69
C LEU A 278 14.79 -7.01 -31.60
N PHE A 279 14.75 -7.41 -30.33
CA PHE A 279 14.88 -6.47 -29.20
C PHE A 279 16.31 -6.02 -28.95
N LEU A 280 17.32 -6.73 -29.47
CA LEU A 280 18.73 -6.47 -29.20
C LEU A 280 19.19 -5.07 -29.63
N PRO A 281 18.86 -4.56 -30.85
CA PRO A 281 19.22 -3.20 -31.26
C PRO A 281 18.55 -2.13 -30.40
N VAL A 282 17.26 -2.31 -30.08
CA VAL A 282 16.51 -1.37 -29.24
C VAL A 282 17.11 -1.30 -27.84
N ALA A 283 17.40 -2.44 -27.24
CA ALA A 283 18.01 -2.51 -25.91
C ALA A 283 19.43 -1.94 -25.89
N TYR A 284 20.21 -2.12 -26.96
CA TYR A 284 21.56 -1.56 -27.07
C TYR A 284 21.56 -0.03 -27.22
N LEU A 285 20.58 0.53 -27.94
CA LEU A 285 20.48 1.98 -28.19
C LEU A 285 19.87 2.75 -27.01
N THR A 286 19.00 2.11 -26.22
CA THR A 286 18.24 2.78 -25.16
C THR A 286 18.87 2.67 -23.77
N LEU A 287 19.77 1.71 -23.54
CA LEU A 287 20.43 1.53 -22.26
C LEU A 287 21.75 2.33 -22.22
N PRO A 288 21.89 3.32 -21.33
CA PRO A 288 23.11 4.11 -21.26
C PRO A 288 24.32 3.21 -21.01
N ALA A 289 25.36 3.43 -21.81
CA ALA A 289 26.65 2.78 -21.67
C ALA A 289 27.32 3.30 -20.40
N ALA A 290 26.97 2.74 -19.24
CA ALA A 290 27.76 2.95 -18.05
C ALA A 290 29.19 2.46 -18.33
N PRO A 291 30.24 3.16 -17.84
CA PRO A 291 31.61 2.68 -17.89
C PRO A 291 31.72 1.43 -17.02
N ALA A 292 31.40 0.28 -17.61
CA ALA A 292 31.49 -0.99 -16.93
C ALA A 292 32.98 -1.41 -16.90
N PRO A 293 33.50 -1.88 -15.75
CA PRO A 293 34.78 -2.55 -15.72
C PRO A 293 34.76 -3.74 -16.70
N SER A 294 35.92 -4.08 -17.25
CA SER A 294 36.08 -5.20 -18.18
C SER A 294 35.42 -6.48 -17.65
N PHE A 295 34.87 -7.29 -18.57
CA PHE A 295 34.13 -8.51 -18.29
C PHE A 295 35.03 -9.55 -17.60
N GLY A 296 35.22 -9.42 -16.29
CA GLY A 296 36.07 -10.32 -15.51
C GLY A 296 35.46 -11.71 -15.32
N PRO A 297 36.25 -12.68 -14.80
CA PRO A 297 35.78 -14.05 -14.54
C PRO A 297 34.51 -14.12 -13.69
N SER A 298 34.35 -13.20 -12.74
CA SER A 298 33.15 -13.09 -11.89
C SER A 298 31.88 -12.71 -12.68
N GLY A 299 32.01 -11.93 -13.76
CA GLY A 299 30.91 -11.57 -14.66
C GLY A 299 30.40 -12.77 -15.45
N TYR A 300 31.32 -13.59 -15.98
CA TYR A 300 30.97 -14.84 -16.68
C TYR A 300 30.24 -15.82 -15.76
N VAL A 301 30.77 -16.05 -14.55
CA VAL A 301 30.12 -16.94 -13.57
C VAL A 301 28.72 -16.44 -13.22
N SER A 302 28.54 -15.12 -13.00
CA SER A 302 27.22 -14.55 -12.71
C SER A 302 26.25 -14.68 -13.89
N PHE A 303 26.72 -14.46 -15.13
CA PHE A 303 25.92 -14.62 -16.34
C PHE A 303 25.47 -16.07 -16.53
N SER A 304 26.40 -17.03 -16.48
CA SER A 304 26.11 -18.46 -16.62
C SER A 304 25.18 -18.97 -15.53
N ALA A 305 25.39 -18.56 -14.27
CA ALA A 305 24.50 -18.92 -13.18
C ALA A 305 23.08 -18.37 -13.39
N THR A 306 22.96 -17.12 -13.85
CA THR A 306 21.66 -16.49 -14.16
C THR A 306 20.97 -17.21 -15.32
N LEU A 307 21.71 -17.56 -16.37
CA LEU A 307 21.19 -18.32 -17.51
C LEU A 307 20.65 -19.69 -17.07
N VAL A 308 21.41 -20.47 -16.31
CA VAL A 308 20.97 -21.79 -15.82
C VAL A 308 19.73 -21.66 -14.93
N LEU A 309 19.71 -20.71 -13.99
CA LEU A 309 18.57 -20.56 -13.07
C LEU A 309 17.31 -20.07 -13.77
N THR A 310 17.42 -19.16 -14.74
CA THR A 310 16.26 -18.73 -15.55
C THR A 310 15.72 -19.87 -16.40
N LEU A 311 16.58 -20.71 -16.99
CA LEU A 311 16.17 -21.93 -17.69
C LEU A 311 15.43 -22.91 -16.78
N LEU A 312 15.98 -23.16 -15.58
CA LEU A 312 15.34 -24.05 -14.59
C LEU A 312 13.98 -23.51 -14.15
N ALA A 313 13.86 -22.19 -13.92
CA ALA A 313 12.59 -21.55 -13.58
C ALA A 313 11.55 -21.69 -14.71
N GLN A 314 11.97 -21.52 -15.97
CA GLN A 314 11.10 -21.70 -17.13
C GLN A 314 10.63 -23.16 -17.26
N VAL A 315 11.53 -24.13 -17.08
CA VAL A 315 11.18 -25.56 -17.09
C VAL A 315 10.24 -25.91 -15.94
N ALA A 316 10.49 -25.41 -14.73
CA ALA A 316 9.61 -25.61 -13.58
C ALA A 316 8.22 -25.01 -13.80
N LEU A 317 8.12 -23.83 -14.43
CA LEU A 317 6.85 -23.21 -14.80
C LEU A 317 6.07 -24.08 -15.79
N LEU A 318 6.72 -24.52 -16.86
CA LEU A 318 6.10 -25.37 -17.88
C LEU A 318 5.65 -26.72 -17.31
N PHE A 319 6.47 -27.32 -16.43
CA PHE A 319 6.12 -28.55 -15.73
C PHE A 319 4.95 -28.33 -14.77
N HIS A 320 4.93 -27.23 -14.01
CA HIS A 320 3.82 -26.94 -13.12
C HIS A 320 2.51 -26.74 -13.90
N LEU A 321 2.53 -25.95 -14.98
CA LEU A 321 1.37 -25.72 -15.87
C LEU A 321 0.87 -27.01 -16.56
N SER A 322 1.75 -27.97 -16.84
CA SER A 322 1.33 -29.27 -17.37
C SER A 322 0.72 -30.18 -16.29
N THR A 323 1.11 -30.01 -15.02
CA THR A 323 0.57 -30.77 -13.88
C THR A 323 -0.70 -30.19 -13.25
N THR A 324 -0.99 -28.91 -13.47
CA THR A 324 -2.21 -28.25 -12.93
C THR A 324 -3.25 -28.07 -14.03
N THR A 325 -4.52 -27.93 -13.66
CA THR A 325 -5.60 -27.64 -14.62
C THR A 325 -5.75 -26.16 -14.90
N SER A 326 -5.34 -25.30 -13.97
CA SER A 326 -5.49 -23.85 -14.04
C SER A 326 -4.14 -23.12 -14.17
N PRO A 327 -4.06 -22.03 -14.95
CA PRO A 327 -2.90 -21.14 -14.91
C PRO A 327 -2.82 -20.33 -13.59
N LEU A 328 -3.92 -20.26 -12.81
CA LEU A 328 -3.93 -19.58 -11.52
C LEU A 328 -2.99 -20.22 -10.50
N ALA A 329 -2.87 -21.55 -10.48
CA ALA A 329 -1.96 -22.25 -9.58
C ALA A 329 -0.50 -21.80 -9.76
N ALA A 330 -0.08 -21.54 -11.00
CA ALA A 330 1.23 -20.97 -11.30
C ALA A 330 1.33 -19.50 -10.86
N ALA A 331 0.31 -18.68 -11.10
CA ALA A 331 0.28 -17.27 -10.71
C ALA A 331 0.35 -17.09 -9.18
N VAL A 332 -0.29 -17.97 -8.41
CA VAL A 332 -0.27 -17.96 -6.93
C VAL A 332 1.14 -18.10 -6.37
N SER A 333 2.06 -18.77 -7.09
CA SER A 333 3.45 -18.95 -6.64
C SER A 333 4.23 -17.63 -6.47
N VAL A 334 3.76 -16.54 -7.08
CA VAL A 334 4.37 -15.20 -7.00
C VAL A 334 4.39 -14.69 -5.56
N PHE A 335 3.34 -14.92 -4.77
CA PHE A 335 3.25 -14.49 -3.37
C PHE A 335 4.34 -15.14 -2.48
N PRO A 336 4.42 -16.47 -2.35
CA PRO A 336 5.44 -17.11 -1.52
C PRO A 336 6.86 -16.89 -2.07
N ARG A 337 7.03 -16.80 -3.40
CA ARG A 337 8.31 -16.42 -4.01
C ARG A 337 8.75 -15.02 -3.55
N ASN A 338 7.87 -14.02 -3.62
CA ASN A 338 8.17 -12.65 -3.19
C ASN A 338 8.38 -12.53 -1.69
N LEU A 339 7.66 -13.31 -0.88
CA LEU A 339 7.91 -13.42 0.55
C LEU A 339 9.35 -13.86 0.83
N VAL A 340 9.80 -14.94 0.17
CA VAL A 340 11.17 -15.46 0.36
C VAL A 340 12.21 -14.45 -0.12
N LEU A 341 12.01 -13.80 -1.26
CA LEU A 341 12.91 -12.74 -1.75
C LEU A 341 13.03 -11.60 -0.74
N LEU A 342 11.90 -11.14 -0.20
CA LEU A 342 11.85 -10.02 0.73
C LEU A 342 12.52 -10.37 2.07
N VAL A 343 12.18 -11.53 2.64
CA VAL A 343 12.79 -12.07 3.88
C VAL A 343 14.30 -12.26 3.69
N TRP A 344 14.74 -12.89 2.60
CA TRP A 344 16.16 -13.07 2.34
C TRP A 344 16.89 -11.72 2.22
N SER A 345 16.27 -10.72 1.58
CA SER A 345 16.85 -9.39 1.48
C SER A 345 16.94 -8.66 2.83
N ALA A 346 16.12 -9.03 3.82
CA ALA A 346 16.12 -8.44 5.16
C ALA A 346 17.20 -9.03 6.09
N PHE A 347 17.46 -10.34 5.98
CA PHE A 347 18.43 -11.06 6.84
C PHE A 347 19.83 -11.23 6.21
N GLY A 348 20.11 -10.59 5.08
CA GLY A 348 21.42 -10.66 4.42
C GLY A 348 22.52 -9.88 5.14
N ARG A 349 23.80 -10.16 4.82
CA ARG A 349 24.99 -9.43 5.34
C ARG A 349 24.99 -7.92 5.05
N GLU A 350 24.15 -7.45 4.12
CA GLU A 350 23.92 -6.03 3.81
C GLU A 350 22.60 -5.50 4.43
N GLY A 351 22.12 -6.11 5.52
CA GLY A 351 20.78 -5.90 6.09
C GLY A 351 20.44 -4.43 6.34
N ILE A 352 19.79 -3.81 5.35
CA ILE A 352 19.13 -2.52 5.50
C ILE A 352 17.89 -2.78 6.35
N ALA A 353 17.78 -2.09 7.50
CA ALA A 353 16.59 -2.15 8.35
C ALA A 353 15.33 -2.00 7.50
N LEU A 354 14.42 -2.98 7.58
CA LEU A 354 13.14 -2.92 6.88
C LEU A 354 12.41 -1.67 7.37
N ARG A 355 12.22 -0.69 6.48
CA ARG A 355 11.29 0.42 6.75
C ARG A 355 9.90 -0.15 7.01
N GLU A 356 9.11 0.55 7.80
CA GLU A 356 7.76 0.14 8.25
C GLU A 356 6.87 -0.40 7.11
N ASN A 357 6.85 0.27 5.95
CA ASN A 357 6.09 -0.16 4.77
C ASN A 357 6.48 -1.57 4.28
N TRP A 358 7.76 -1.95 4.35
CA TRP A 358 8.20 -3.27 3.89
C TRP A 358 7.87 -4.38 4.89
N ILE A 359 7.74 -4.08 6.18
CA ILE A 359 7.24 -5.04 7.19
C ILE A 359 5.77 -5.37 6.90
N GLN A 360 4.97 -4.35 6.56
CA GLN A 360 3.59 -4.56 6.14
C GLN A 360 3.51 -5.43 4.89
N VAL A 361 4.34 -5.18 3.87
CA VAL A 361 4.42 -6.04 2.67
C VAL A 361 4.81 -7.49 3.03
N VAL A 362 5.73 -7.72 3.97
CA VAL A 362 6.06 -9.07 4.45
C VAL A 362 4.83 -9.76 5.04
N LEU A 363 4.07 -9.08 5.90
CA LEU A 363 2.85 -9.63 6.50
C LEU A 363 1.78 -9.93 5.46
N VAL A 364 1.57 -9.02 4.50
CA VAL A 364 0.62 -9.20 3.40
C VAL A 364 1.05 -10.36 2.51
N TYR A 365 2.34 -10.54 2.24
CA TYR A 365 2.82 -11.70 1.50
C TYR A 365 2.66 -13.00 2.28
N ALA A 366 2.96 -13.03 3.57
CA ALA A 366 2.75 -14.22 4.39
C ALA A 366 1.27 -14.64 4.43
N CYS A 367 0.38 -13.69 4.72
CA CYS A 367 -1.06 -13.94 4.77
C CYS A 367 -1.63 -14.26 3.38
N GLY A 368 -1.20 -13.51 2.35
CA GLY A 368 -1.61 -13.71 0.96
C GLY A 368 -1.16 -15.07 0.41
N SER A 369 0.06 -15.51 0.71
CA SER A 369 0.53 -16.86 0.39
C SER A 369 -0.38 -17.93 0.98
N ALA A 370 -0.72 -17.83 2.27
CA ALA A 370 -1.61 -18.78 2.92
C ALA A 370 -3.04 -18.74 2.34
N ALA A 371 -3.62 -17.55 2.20
CA ALA A 371 -4.98 -17.37 1.72
C ALA A 371 -5.16 -17.85 0.27
N LEU A 372 -4.24 -17.50 -0.62
CA LEU A 372 -4.32 -17.88 -2.02
C LEU A 372 -4.05 -19.37 -2.24
N THR A 373 -3.09 -19.96 -1.53
CA THR A 373 -2.86 -21.41 -1.61
C THR A 373 -4.02 -22.23 -1.04
N TRP A 374 -4.74 -21.70 -0.05
CA TRP A 374 -5.91 -22.35 0.55
C TRP A 374 -7.18 -22.23 -0.29
N THR A 375 -7.37 -21.10 -0.97
CA THR A 375 -8.57 -20.84 -1.79
C THR A 375 -8.46 -21.34 -3.22
N GLU A 376 -7.23 -21.58 -3.71
CA GLU A 376 -6.98 -22.28 -4.98
C GLU A 376 -7.27 -23.78 -4.79
N THR A 377 -8.19 -24.30 -5.60
CA THR A 377 -8.82 -25.60 -5.34
C THR A 377 -7.86 -26.77 -5.49
N GLU A 378 -6.94 -26.75 -6.45
CA GLU A 378 -6.02 -27.86 -6.70
C GLU A 378 -4.91 -27.95 -5.66
N LEU A 379 -4.34 -26.79 -5.29
CA LEU A 379 -3.31 -26.68 -4.27
C LEU A 379 -3.89 -27.05 -2.90
N SER A 380 -5.08 -26.55 -2.56
CA SER A 380 -5.78 -26.88 -1.32
C SER A 380 -6.11 -28.37 -1.25
N ASP A 381 -6.67 -28.95 -2.32
CA ASP A 381 -6.93 -30.39 -2.41
C ASP A 381 -5.66 -31.22 -2.25
N ALA A 382 -4.57 -30.81 -2.91
CA ALA A 382 -3.31 -31.52 -2.86
C ALA A 382 -2.70 -31.47 -1.45
N LEU A 383 -2.78 -30.33 -0.75
CA LEU A 383 -2.36 -30.17 0.65
C LEU A 383 -3.17 -31.06 1.60
N VAL A 384 -4.49 -31.09 1.45
CA VAL A 384 -5.38 -31.93 2.27
C VAL A 384 -5.11 -33.42 2.03
N LYS A 385 -4.94 -33.84 0.77
CA LYS A 385 -4.65 -35.24 0.40
C LYS A 385 -3.26 -35.67 0.85
N ALA A 386 -2.27 -34.77 0.85
CA ALA A 386 -0.92 -35.07 1.32
C ALA A 386 -0.82 -35.27 2.85
N ARG A 387 -1.74 -34.68 3.62
CA ARG A 387 -1.82 -34.84 5.09
C ARG A 387 -2.42 -36.16 5.54
N LYS A 388 -3.18 -36.85 4.69
CA LYS A 388 -3.73 -38.16 5.06
C LYS A 388 -2.59 -39.20 5.05
N PRO A 389 -2.32 -39.91 6.17
CA PRO A 389 -1.34 -40.99 6.17
C PRO A 389 -1.76 -42.01 5.12
N ALA A 390 -0.78 -42.52 4.36
CA ALA A 390 -1.04 -43.55 3.37
C ALA A 390 -1.78 -44.70 4.06
N SER A 391 -3.02 -44.97 3.63
CA SER A 391 -3.76 -46.14 4.12
C SER A 391 -2.86 -47.36 3.91
N PRO A 392 -2.67 -48.21 4.93
CA PRO A 392 -1.84 -49.40 4.78
C PRO A 392 -2.36 -50.21 3.60
N TYR A 393 -1.43 -50.48 2.69
CA TYR A 393 -1.63 -51.24 1.47
C TYR A 393 -2.14 -52.63 1.86
N VAL A 394 -3.42 -52.93 1.61
CA VAL A 394 -3.93 -54.31 1.69
C VAL A 394 -3.38 -55.02 0.45
N PRO A 395 -2.54 -56.07 0.60
CA PRO A 395 -2.02 -56.78 -0.55
C PRO A 395 -3.16 -57.49 -1.25
N LEU A 396 -3.28 -57.25 -2.56
CA LEU A 396 -4.15 -58.02 -3.43
C LEU A 396 -3.55 -59.43 -3.58
N GLY A 397 -4.00 -60.35 -2.73
CA GLY A 397 -3.68 -61.78 -2.80
C GLY A 397 -4.68 -62.51 -3.68
N SER A 398 -4.17 -63.14 -4.73
CA SER A 398 -4.84 -64.11 -5.59
C SER A 398 -5.16 -65.41 -4.84
N HIS A 399 -6.37 -65.95 -4.99
CA HIS A 399 -6.62 -67.29 -5.54
C HIS A 399 -8.12 -67.62 -5.60
N ALA A 400 -8.47 -68.34 -6.65
CA ALA A 400 -9.80 -68.84 -7.02
C ALA A 400 -10.24 -70.06 -6.19
N HIS A 401 -11.56 -70.28 -6.10
CA HIS A 401 -12.32 -71.54 -6.32
C HIS A 401 -13.73 -71.39 -5.70
N THR A 402 -14.80 -71.30 -6.50
CA THR A 402 -15.71 -72.39 -6.94
C THR A 402 -16.71 -72.83 -5.86
N GLU A 403 -17.96 -72.33 -5.90
CA GLU A 403 -19.21 -73.14 -5.85
C GLU A 403 -20.50 -72.28 -6.03
N PRO A 404 -21.57 -72.80 -6.68
CA PRO A 404 -22.84 -72.09 -6.93
C PRO A 404 -24.02 -72.69 -6.09
N PRO A 405 -25.34 -72.49 -6.39
CA PRO A 405 -26.20 -71.56 -5.65
C PRO A 405 -27.47 -72.16 -4.97
N SER A 406 -27.98 -71.45 -3.94
CA SER A 406 -29.39 -71.36 -3.46
C SER A 406 -30.05 -72.64 -2.86
N PRO A 407 -31.24 -72.62 -2.17
CA PRO A 407 -32.24 -71.53 -1.97
C PRO A 407 -32.90 -71.46 -0.54
N SER A 408 -33.96 -70.61 -0.44
CA SER A 408 -35.09 -70.58 0.53
C SER A 408 -34.98 -69.60 1.74
N SER A 409 -35.66 -68.44 1.68
CA SER A 409 -37.01 -68.09 2.23
C SER A 409 -36.98 -67.74 3.72
N SER A 410 -37.39 -66.55 4.22
CA SER A 410 -38.73 -65.92 4.21
C SER A 410 -38.63 -64.57 4.97
N VAL A 411 -39.14 -63.44 4.43
CA VAL A 411 -40.34 -62.69 4.87
C VAL A 411 -40.61 -62.71 6.40
N THR A 412 -40.49 -61.59 7.14
CA THR A 412 -41.58 -60.64 7.48
C THR A 412 -41.12 -59.47 8.40
N LEU A 413 -41.64 -58.26 8.12
CA LEU A 413 -42.02 -57.10 8.96
C LEU A 413 -41.28 -56.73 10.27
N ALA A 414 -40.79 -55.48 10.34
CA ALA A 414 -41.28 -54.43 11.27
C ALA A 414 -40.59 -53.05 11.02
N SER A 415 -41.39 -51.98 10.89
CA SER A 415 -40.99 -50.55 10.92
C SER A 415 -40.75 -50.07 12.37
N PRO A 416 -40.09 -48.92 12.71
CA PRO A 416 -40.44 -47.52 12.32
C PRO A 416 -39.21 -46.54 12.29
N PRO A 417 -39.34 -45.19 12.37
CA PRO A 417 -40.34 -44.27 11.83
C PRO A 417 -39.75 -43.28 10.80
N THR A 418 -40.66 -42.67 10.06
CA THR A 418 -40.46 -41.61 9.08
C THR A 418 -40.32 -40.24 9.75
N HIS A 419 -39.18 -39.56 9.54
CA HIS A 419 -39.10 -38.10 9.65
C HIS A 419 -39.11 -37.48 8.26
N LYS A 420 -40.19 -36.72 8.01
CA LYS A 420 -40.40 -35.86 6.85
C LYS A 420 -39.38 -34.72 6.84
N HIS A 421 -38.61 -34.61 5.76
CA HIS A 421 -38.16 -33.33 5.25
C HIS A 421 -38.57 -33.22 3.78
N SER A 422 -39.78 -32.70 3.59
CA SER A 422 -40.21 -32.02 2.36
C SER A 422 -39.69 -30.59 2.42
N GLY A 423 -39.04 -30.13 1.36
CA GLY A 423 -38.58 -28.74 1.26
C GLY A 423 -37.65 -28.52 0.08
N THR A 424 -38.16 -28.80 -1.12
CA THR A 424 -37.64 -28.28 -2.38
C THR A 424 -37.39 -26.78 -2.31
N SER A 425 -36.14 -26.36 -2.50
CA SER A 425 -35.82 -25.06 -3.08
C SER A 425 -34.81 -25.28 -4.20
N SER A 426 -35.35 -25.50 -5.40
CA SER A 426 -34.65 -25.27 -6.65
C SER A 426 -34.36 -23.77 -6.76
N SER A 427 -33.17 -23.33 -6.35
CA SER A 427 -32.63 -22.06 -6.84
C SER A 427 -31.78 -22.37 -8.06
N SER A 428 -32.33 -22.03 -9.22
CA SER A 428 -31.59 -21.84 -10.46
C SER A 428 -30.45 -20.84 -10.23
N ASP A 429 -29.24 -21.36 -10.05
CA ASP A 429 -28.00 -20.56 -10.08
C ASP A 429 -27.79 -20.08 -11.52
N HIS A 430 -28.40 -18.95 -11.86
CA HIS A 430 -27.97 -18.15 -12.99
C HIS A 430 -26.57 -17.64 -12.69
N GLY A 431 -25.59 -18.13 -13.45
CA GLY A 431 -24.20 -17.70 -13.38
C GLY A 431 -24.09 -16.18 -13.53
N SER A 432 -23.94 -15.48 -12.41
CA SER A 432 -23.48 -14.11 -12.42
C SER A 432 -22.01 -14.12 -12.81
N LEU A 433 -21.69 -13.62 -14.01
CA LEU A 433 -20.33 -13.25 -14.37
C LEU A 433 -19.73 -12.42 -13.21
N PRO A 434 -18.48 -12.68 -12.77
CA PRO A 434 -17.83 -11.81 -11.81
C PRO A 434 -17.78 -10.41 -12.42
N SER A 435 -18.56 -9.51 -11.84
CA SER A 435 -18.77 -8.19 -12.41
C SER A 435 -17.45 -7.44 -12.46
N ILE A 436 -17.14 -6.88 -13.63
CA ILE A 436 -16.07 -5.91 -13.87
C ILE A 436 -16.13 -4.75 -12.84
N LEU A 437 -17.29 -4.54 -12.18
CA LEU A 437 -17.44 -3.61 -11.06
C LEU A 437 -16.56 -3.92 -9.82
N SER A 438 -16.12 -5.17 -9.62
CA SER A 438 -15.17 -5.49 -8.54
C SER A 438 -13.78 -4.86 -8.75
N LEU A 439 -13.48 -4.41 -9.98
CA LEU A 439 -12.24 -3.73 -10.35
C LEU A 439 -12.38 -2.20 -10.40
N VAL A 440 -13.59 -1.65 -10.31
CA VAL A 440 -13.86 -0.20 -10.28
C VAL A 440 -13.12 0.56 -9.18
N PRO A 441 -12.90 0.05 -7.94
CA PRO A 441 -12.09 0.76 -6.95
C PRO A 441 -10.60 0.85 -7.31
N PHE A 442 -10.13 0.07 -8.29
CA PHE A 442 -8.73 0.06 -8.72
C PHE A 442 -8.45 1.04 -9.88
N VAL A 443 -9.47 1.44 -10.64
CA VAL A 443 -9.31 2.39 -11.76
C VAL A 443 -8.85 3.77 -11.27
N PRO A 444 -9.38 4.35 -10.17
CA PRO A 444 -8.87 5.61 -9.61
C PRO A 444 -7.44 5.48 -9.07
N LEU A 445 -7.09 4.35 -8.44
CA LEU A 445 -5.74 4.10 -7.92
C LEU A 445 -4.72 3.96 -9.06
N LEU A 446 -5.07 3.21 -10.11
CA LEU A 446 -4.25 3.04 -11.30
C LEU A 446 -4.14 4.36 -12.09
N ALA A 447 -5.24 5.08 -12.25
CA ALA A 447 -5.26 6.42 -12.87
C ALA A 447 -4.46 7.43 -12.05
N TYR A 448 -4.47 7.36 -10.71
CA TYR A 448 -3.66 8.22 -9.84
C TYR A 448 -2.16 7.89 -9.95
N LEU A 449 -1.78 6.61 -9.95
CA LEU A 449 -0.39 6.17 -10.20
C LEU A 449 0.12 6.59 -11.59
N ILE A 450 -0.78 6.72 -12.57
CA ILE A 450 -0.46 7.17 -13.94
C ILE A 450 -0.42 8.71 -14.04
N THR A 451 -1.34 9.42 -13.37
CA THR A 451 -1.49 10.88 -13.48
C THR A 451 -0.63 11.66 -12.48
N THR A 452 -0.08 11.00 -11.45
CA THR A 452 0.87 11.60 -10.51
C THR A 452 2.21 10.85 -10.50
N PRO A 453 3.07 11.04 -11.52
CA PRO A 453 4.40 10.44 -11.56
C PRO A 453 5.41 11.10 -10.58
N ALA A 454 4.94 11.90 -9.63
CA ALA A 454 5.77 12.52 -8.62
C ALA A 454 5.99 11.56 -7.45
N THR A 455 7.15 10.89 -7.50
CA THR A 455 7.89 10.44 -6.32
C THR A 455 7.76 11.48 -5.19
N THR A 456 7.35 11.07 -3.98
CA THR A 456 7.34 11.79 -2.68
C THR A 456 5.99 11.99 -1.97
N SER A 457 4.94 11.23 -2.26
CA SER A 457 3.84 11.12 -1.28
C SER A 457 4.31 10.29 -0.08
N SER A 458 4.77 10.94 0.99
CA SER A 458 5.03 10.25 2.26
C SER A 458 3.77 9.55 2.76
N LEU A 459 3.90 8.48 3.55
CA LEU A 459 2.77 7.82 4.22
C LEU A 459 1.88 8.86 4.93
N SER A 460 2.48 9.91 5.50
CA SER A 460 1.78 11.06 6.08
C SER A 460 0.85 11.79 5.10
N SER A 461 1.26 11.98 3.84
CA SER A 461 0.41 12.56 2.79
C SER A 461 -0.65 11.59 2.29
N ALA A 462 -0.42 10.28 2.32
CA ALA A 462 -1.46 9.31 2.00
C ALA A 462 -2.53 9.27 3.11
N CYS A 463 -2.10 9.37 4.37
CA CYS A 463 -2.98 9.38 5.54
C CYS A 463 -3.87 10.63 5.60
N THR A 464 -3.46 11.77 5.03
CA THR A 464 -4.32 12.97 4.93
C THR A 464 -5.54 12.81 4.02
N TYR A 465 -5.57 11.80 3.14
CA TYR A 465 -6.71 11.51 2.28
C TYR A 465 -7.64 10.42 2.84
N LEU A 466 -7.24 9.74 3.92
CA LEU A 466 -8.14 8.82 4.63
C LEU A 466 -9.18 9.60 5.46
N PRO A 467 -10.42 9.12 5.52
CA PRO A 467 -11.42 9.63 6.45
C PRO A 467 -10.91 9.61 7.91
N PRO A 468 -11.29 10.59 8.75
CA PRO A 468 -10.74 10.75 10.11
C PRO A 468 -10.79 9.47 10.97
N TYR A 469 -11.84 8.66 10.81
CA TYR A 469 -12.05 7.41 11.56
C TYR A 469 -11.09 6.26 11.15
N LEU A 470 -10.57 6.25 9.93
CA LEU A 470 -9.57 5.27 9.48
C LEU A 470 -8.14 5.75 9.74
N ARG A 471 -7.92 7.07 9.74
CA ARG A 471 -6.60 7.66 9.98
C ARG A 471 -6.05 7.29 11.37
N SER A 472 -6.89 7.27 12.39
CA SER A 472 -6.52 6.86 13.75
C SER A 472 -6.17 5.37 13.87
N THR A 473 -6.72 4.53 13.00
CA THR A 473 -6.59 3.07 13.07
C THR A 473 -5.45 2.55 12.20
N VAL A 474 -5.23 3.17 11.04
CA VAL A 474 -4.33 2.68 9.98
C VAL A 474 -2.99 3.40 9.96
N CYS A 475 -2.93 4.64 10.47
CA CYS A 475 -1.76 5.50 10.41
C CYS A 475 -1.28 5.96 11.80
N PRO A 476 -0.90 5.05 12.71
CA PRO A 476 -0.21 5.47 13.93
C PRO A 476 1.13 6.08 13.51
N VAL A 477 1.33 7.38 13.75
CA VAL A 477 2.60 8.06 13.45
C VAL A 477 3.69 7.44 14.33
N SER A 478 4.40 6.44 13.81
CA SER A 478 5.55 5.80 14.45
C SER A 478 6.84 6.21 13.75
N THR A 479 7.19 7.49 13.83
CA THR A 479 8.55 7.94 13.49
C THR A 479 9.40 7.95 14.76
N SER A 480 10.06 6.83 15.05
CA SER A 480 11.21 6.82 15.96
C SER A 480 12.41 7.48 15.27
N ALA A 481 12.44 8.80 15.22
CA ALA A 481 13.66 9.56 14.97
C ALA A 481 14.64 9.33 16.16
N PRO A 482 15.97 9.40 15.95
CA PRO A 482 16.94 9.21 17.02
C PRO A 482 16.62 10.16 18.18
N VAL A 483 16.49 9.60 19.38
CA VAL A 483 16.04 10.29 20.60
C VAL A 483 17.10 11.29 21.04
N SER A 484 17.06 12.48 20.43
CA SER A 484 17.36 13.68 21.19
C SER A 484 16.44 13.70 22.41
N ARG A 485 16.96 14.17 23.55
CA ARG A 485 16.16 14.44 24.76
C ARG A 485 16.35 15.91 25.11
N SER A 486 15.99 16.78 24.18
CA SER A 486 16.13 18.23 24.35
C SER A 486 14.88 18.84 24.97
N VAL A 487 15.07 19.90 25.74
CA VAL A 487 13.99 20.68 26.34
C VAL A 487 14.23 22.17 26.10
N ASP A 488 13.22 22.84 25.56
CA ASP A 488 13.23 24.31 25.46
C ASP A 488 12.36 24.90 26.56
N LEU A 489 12.92 25.83 27.33
CA LEU A 489 12.16 26.66 28.27
C LEU A 489 11.97 28.04 27.62
N VAL A 490 10.81 28.24 27.01
CA VAL A 490 10.44 29.46 26.29
C VAL A 490 9.72 30.41 27.22
N VAL A 491 10.37 31.54 27.52
CA VAL A 491 9.87 32.54 28.47
C VAL A 491 9.49 33.81 27.72
N SER A 492 8.23 34.23 27.83
CA SER A 492 7.79 35.57 27.38
C SER A 492 8.04 36.56 28.51
N TYR A 493 9.02 37.44 28.35
CA TYR A 493 9.47 38.37 29.39
C TYR A 493 9.16 39.82 29.00
N TYR A 494 8.67 40.64 29.92
CA TYR A 494 8.44 42.07 29.69
C TYR A 494 9.21 42.94 30.69
N ASP A 495 8.69 43.14 31.90
CA ASP A 495 9.28 44.02 32.92
C ASP A 495 9.30 43.38 34.32
N GLU A 496 9.03 42.07 34.39
CA GLU A 496 8.93 41.34 35.64
C GLU A 496 10.23 41.41 36.46
N ASP A 497 10.10 41.23 37.77
CA ASP A 497 11.23 41.19 38.69
C ASP A 497 12.21 40.07 38.33
N LEU A 498 13.49 40.41 38.13
CA LEU A 498 14.51 39.45 37.66
C LEU A 498 14.78 38.37 38.71
N ALA A 499 14.75 38.72 40.00
CA ALA A 499 15.04 37.73 41.05
C ALA A 499 13.91 36.69 41.13
N ARG A 500 12.65 37.13 41.02
CA ARG A 500 11.49 36.24 40.96
C ARG A 500 11.51 35.37 39.69
N ALA A 501 11.83 35.95 38.54
CA ALA A 501 11.93 35.22 37.28
C ALA A 501 13.09 34.22 37.28
N GLU A 502 14.24 34.57 37.84
CA GLU A 502 15.37 33.65 38.04
C GLU A 502 14.97 32.47 38.92
N THR A 503 14.35 32.74 40.06
CA THR A 503 13.86 31.70 40.98
C THR A 503 12.89 30.74 40.27
N HIS A 504 12.01 31.28 39.43
CA HIS A 504 11.06 30.50 38.65
C HIS A 504 11.74 29.60 37.59
N ILE A 505 12.63 30.17 36.79
CA ILE A 505 13.40 29.43 35.77
C ILE A 505 14.26 28.35 36.43
N SER A 506 14.94 28.67 37.53
CA SER A 506 15.75 27.75 38.30
C SER A 506 14.93 26.61 38.90
N PHE A 507 13.70 26.89 39.38
CA PHE A 507 12.77 25.86 39.85
C PHE A 507 12.42 24.86 38.73
N ILE A 508 12.05 25.34 37.54
CA ILE A 508 11.68 24.47 36.41
C ILE A 508 12.88 23.65 35.94
N ARG A 509 14.06 24.28 35.82
CA ARG A 509 15.32 23.59 35.50
C ARG A 509 15.68 22.50 36.51
N GLY A 510 15.31 22.71 37.77
CA GLY A 510 15.54 21.76 38.86
C GLY A 510 14.60 20.54 38.85
N THR A 511 13.48 20.60 38.11
CA THR A 511 12.57 19.46 37.99
C THR A 511 13.28 18.23 37.41
N ASP A 512 12.90 17.05 37.86
CA ASP A 512 13.56 15.81 37.47
C ASP A 512 13.49 15.55 35.95
N PHE A 513 12.40 15.96 35.31
CA PHE A 513 12.26 15.86 33.87
C PHE A 513 13.25 16.76 33.12
N VAL A 514 13.33 18.04 33.48
CA VAL A 514 14.17 19.02 32.75
C VAL A 514 15.66 18.81 33.06
N ARG A 515 16.01 18.56 34.32
CA ARG A 515 17.40 18.39 34.79
C ARG A 515 18.13 17.24 34.10
N ARG A 516 17.41 16.16 33.77
CA ARG A 516 17.97 14.96 33.10
C ARG A 516 18.10 15.09 31.59
N ARG A 517 17.77 16.27 31.03
CA ARG A 517 17.67 16.53 29.59
C ARG A 517 18.55 17.69 29.18
N ASN A 518 18.88 17.75 27.89
CA ASN A 518 19.62 18.87 27.34
C ASN A 518 18.68 20.08 27.25
N ASN A 519 18.71 20.94 28.27
CA ASN A 519 17.80 22.08 28.37
C ASN A 519 18.48 23.41 28.03
N ARG A 520 17.80 24.24 27.23
CA ARG A 520 18.14 25.65 27.02
C ARG A 520 16.96 26.54 27.40
N VAL A 521 17.26 27.75 27.87
CA VAL A 521 16.27 28.79 28.11
C VAL A 521 16.33 29.79 26.96
N VAL A 522 15.17 30.09 26.38
CA VAL A 522 15.02 31.11 25.34
C VAL A 522 14.09 32.19 25.91
N VAL A 523 14.68 33.33 26.27
CA VAL A 523 13.93 34.48 26.81
C VAL A 523 13.60 35.43 25.67
N TYR A 524 12.33 35.55 25.33
CA TYR A 524 11.86 36.58 24.42
C TYR A 524 11.55 37.84 25.22
N ASN A 525 12.43 38.83 25.11
CA ASN A 525 12.37 40.09 25.84
C ASN A 525 11.53 41.11 25.07
N LYS A 526 10.37 41.47 25.63
CA LYS A 526 9.43 42.49 25.14
C LYS A 526 9.58 43.84 25.82
N GLY A 527 10.41 43.92 26.86
CA GLY A 527 10.60 45.13 27.65
C GLY A 527 11.79 45.98 27.22
N MET A 528 12.10 46.96 28.07
CA MET A 528 13.16 47.95 27.81
C MET A 528 14.54 47.53 28.32
N ARG A 529 14.63 46.42 29.06
CA ARG A 529 15.90 45.95 29.64
C ARG A 529 16.83 45.43 28.55
N SER A 530 18.13 45.70 28.67
CA SER A 530 19.14 45.20 27.75
C SER A 530 19.35 43.68 27.90
N GLU A 531 19.88 43.04 26.86
CA GLU A 531 20.26 41.62 26.94
C GLU A 531 21.20 41.36 28.11
N GLN A 532 22.20 42.21 28.35
CA GLN A 532 23.17 42.02 29.43
C GLN A 532 22.49 42.03 30.82
N GLU A 533 21.51 42.92 31.02
CA GLU A 533 20.74 42.98 32.27
C GLU A 533 19.90 41.72 32.47
N ILE A 534 19.22 41.23 31.43
CA ILE A 534 18.42 40.00 31.48
C ILE A 534 19.32 38.78 31.76
N ARG A 535 20.41 38.62 31.02
CA ARG A 535 21.34 37.50 31.22
C ARG A 535 21.91 37.47 32.63
N LYS A 536 22.31 38.64 33.15
CA LYS A 536 22.84 38.78 34.51
C LYS A 536 21.79 38.50 35.56
N GLY A 537 20.61 39.12 35.45
CA GLY A 537 19.55 38.99 36.44
C GLY A 537 18.94 37.59 36.51
N LEU A 538 18.77 36.93 35.36
CA LEU A 538 18.22 35.57 35.27
C LEU A 538 19.28 34.47 35.37
N LYS A 539 20.55 34.84 35.57
CA LYS A 539 21.70 33.92 35.65
C LYS A 539 21.74 32.91 34.50
N LEU A 540 21.53 33.41 33.28
CA LEU A 540 21.46 32.58 32.07
C LEU A 540 22.81 31.93 31.75
N LYS A 541 22.77 30.67 31.30
CA LYS A 541 23.95 29.93 30.81
C LYS A 541 24.43 30.52 29.49
N TRP A 542 25.62 30.13 29.06
CA TRP A 542 26.15 30.54 27.75
C TRP A 542 25.30 30.03 26.58
N ALA A 543 24.68 28.85 26.71
CA ALA A 543 23.82 28.23 25.71
C ALA A 543 22.37 28.76 25.74
N ASP A 544 22.04 29.64 26.69
CA ASP A 544 20.73 30.29 26.77
C ASP A 544 20.69 31.53 25.87
N GLU A 545 19.49 31.87 25.42
CA GLU A 545 19.27 32.89 24.41
C GLU A 545 18.38 34.00 24.97
N VAL A 546 18.68 35.25 24.59
CA VAL A 546 17.82 36.41 24.86
C VAL A 546 17.49 37.05 23.52
N VAL A 547 16.21 37.20 23.25
CA VAL A 547 15.70 37.55 21.93
C VAL A 547 14.79 38.76 22.06
N PRO A 548 15.18 39.94 21.54
CA PRO A 548 14.31 41.12 21.61
C PRO A 548 13.10 40.93 20.69
N LEU A 549 11.90 41.24 21.21
CA LEU A 549 10.65 41.29 20.45
C LEU A 549 9.90 42.60 20.76
N PRO A 550 9.09 43.13 19.83
CA PRO A 550 8.17 44.20 20.17
C PRO A 550 7.12 43.70 21.17
N ASN A 551 6.63 44.59 22.04
CA ASN A 551 5.56 44.28 22.99
C ASN A 551 4.19 44.21 22.31
N LEU A 552 4.01 43.20 21.47
CA LEU A 552 2.78 42.93 20.73
C LEU A 552 2.23 41.55 21.08
N GLY A 553 0.90 41.42 21.08
CA GLY A 553 0.21 40.14 21.13
C GLY A 553 0.45 39.29 22.37
N ARG A 554 0.75 39.90 23.53
CA ARG A 554 0.91 39.19 24.81
C ARG A 554 1.90 38.00 24.75
N GLU A 555 1.80 37.06 25.69
CA GLU A 555 2.59 35.83 25.72
C GLU A 555 2.31 34.94 24.50
N GLY A 556 1.08 34.95 24.00
CA GLY A 556 0.67 34.10 22.88
C GLY A 556 1.43 34.38 21.58
N ALA A 557 1.69 35.65 21.25
CA ALA A 557 2.54 36.01 20.12
C ALA A 557 3.97 35.48 20.29
N THR A 558 4.54 35.55 21.50
CA THR A 558 5.87 34.99 21.77
C THR A 558 5.94 33.49 21.45
N TYR A 559 4.93 32.73 21.88
CA TYR A 559 4.92 31.28 21.66
C TYR A 559 4.77 30.93 20.18
N LEU A 560 3.93 31.67 19.45
CA LEU A 560 3.81 31.54 18.00
C LEU A 560 5.10 31.90 17.27
N THR A 561 5.78 32.99 17.68
CA THR A 561 7.10 33.37 17.14
C THR A 561 8.10 32.21 17.29
N HIS A 562 8.21 31.62 18.47
CA HIS A 562 9.10 30.48 18.71
C HIS A 562 8.77 29.31 17.80
N ILE A 563 7.49 28.91 17.73
CA ILE A 563 7.05 27.83 16.84
C ILE A 563 7.47 28.14 15.40
N LEU A 564 7.10 29.30 14.86
CA LEU A 564 7.33 29.66 13.46
C LEU A 564 8.82 29.74 13.10
N LEU A 565 9.68 30.23 14.01
CA LEU A 565 11.12 30.31 13.80
C LEU A 565 11.77 28.94 13.64
N HIS A 566 11.30 27.93 14.38
CA HIS A 566 11.93 26.62 14.44
C HIS A 566 11.17 25.53 13.66
N TYR A 567 9.93 25.78 13.23
CA TYR A 567 9.09 24.79 12.56
C TYR A 567 9.74 24.25 11.28
N ASN A 568 10.14 25.14 10.37
CA ASN A 568 10.67 24.77 9.07
C ASN A 568 12.05 24.13 9.16
N SER A 569 12.93 24.62 10.05
CA SER A 569 14.25 24.00 10.29
C SER A 569 14.10 22.60 10.86
N THR A 570 13.12 22.40 11.75
CA THR A 570 12.79 21.09 12.32
C THR A 570 12.28 20.14 11.25
N LEU A 571 11.36 20.58 10.38
CA LEU A 571 10.88 19.75 9.28
C LEU A 571 12.00 19.40 8.29
N SER A 572 12.85 20.36 7.92
CA SER A 572 14.01 20.10 7.06
C SER A 572 15.00 19.12 7.69
N ALA A 573 15.21 19.19 9.01
CA ALA A 573 16.08 18.26 9.73
C ALA A 573 15.50 16.84 9.79
N ILE A 574 14.18 16.69 9.97
CA ILE A 574 13.49 15.39 10.01
C ILE A 574 13.33 14.82 8.59
N SER A 575 13.08 15.67 7.60
CA SER A 575 12.84 15.32 6.20
C SER A 575 13.68 16.20 5.28
N PRO A 576 14.94 15.83 4.98
CA PRO A 576 15.84 16.64 4.14
C PRO A 576 15.34 16.91 2.71
N ALA A 577 14.37 16.13 2.23
CA ALA A 577 13.70 16.35 0.94
C ALA A 577 12.55 17.37 1.01
N TRP A 578 12.21 17.86 2.20
CA TRP A 578 11.20 18.89 2.38
C TRP A 578 11.79 20.26 2.08
N HIS A 579 11.14 20.99 1.16
CA HIS A 579 11.46 22.37 0.86
C HIS A 579 10.30 23.25 1.32
N SER A 580 10.58 24.27 2.14
CA SER A 580 9.56 25.22 2.59
C SER A 580 9.00 25.98 1.39
N THR A 581 7.70 25.84 1.14
CA THR A 581 6.97 26.65 0.14
C THR A 581 6.46 27.98 0.73
N SER A 582 6.46 28.12 2.05
CA SER A 582 6.01 29.33 2.74
C SER A 582 7.22 30.10 3.29
N PRO A 583 7.43 31.35 2.88
CA PRO A 583 8.44 32.19 3.50
C PRO A 583 8.05 32.48 4.96
N PRO A 584 9.04 32.65 5.86
CA PRO A 584 8.76 33.14 7.21
C PRO A 584 8.08 34.52 7.13
N PRO A 585 7.14 34.85 8.04
CA PRO A 585 6.57 36.18 8.15
C PRO A 585 7.67 37.25 8.09
N HIS A 586 7.43 38.33 7.34
CA HIS A 586 8.42 39.40 7.09
C HIS A 586 9.03 39.96 8.39
N GLN A 587 8.28 39.94 9.48
CA GLN A 587 8.71 40.41 10.81
C GLN A 587 9.82 39.53 11.42
N LEU A 588 9.86 38.25 11.04
CA LEU A 588 10.86 37.27 11.48
C LEU A 588 12.08 37.22 10.54
N ALA A 589 12.10 38.03 9.46
CA ALA A 589 13.02 37.92 8.31
C ALA A 589 14.50 38.20 8.60
N ALA A 590 14.80 39.30 9.30
CA ALA A 590 16.16 39.84 9.40
C ALA A 590 16.75 39.83 10.83
N PRO A 591 16.03 40.21 11.90
CA PRO A 591 16.65 40.33 13.25
C PRO A 591 16.96 38.98 13.90
N LEU A 592 16.25 37.92 13.50
CA LEU A 592 16.25 36.61 14.17
C LEU A 592 16.91 35.50 13.34
N ALA A 593 17.66 35.87 12.30
CA ALA A 593 18.22 34.90 11.35
C ALA A 593 19.14 33.86 12.01
N HIS A 594 19.87 34.25 13.06
CA HIS A 594 20.77 33.37 13.80
C HIS A 594 20.05 32.26 14.58
N LEU A 595 18.78 32.46 14.95
CA LEU A 595 17.97 31.49 15.71
C LEU A 595 17.31 30.42 14.84
N ARG A 596 17.13 30.72 13.54
CA ARG A 596 16.46 29.84 12.57
C ARG A 596 17.17 28.52 12.33
N THR A 597 18.47 28.45 12.63
CA THR A 597 19.28 27.25 12.44
C THR A 597 18.99 26.19 13.50
N THR A 598 18.32 26.55 14.59
CA THR A 598 17.98 25.63 15.66
C THR A 598 16.61 25.00 15.41
N THR A 599 16.49 23.72 15.77
CA THR A 599 15.23 22.94 15.66
C THR A 599 14.46 23.00 16.97
N LEU A 600 13.17 22.69 16.93
CA LEU A 600 12.32 22.54 18.11
C LEU A 600 12.86 21.43 19.01
N ALA A 601 12.89 21.68 20.31
CA ALA A 601 13.17 20.64 21.29
C ALA A 601 12.11 19.53 21.29
N ASP A 602 12.46 18.35 21.82
CA ASP A 602 11.52 17.23 21.95
C ASP A 602 10.32 17.57 22.84
N THR A 603 10.56 18.37 23.87
CA THR A 603 9.53 19.00 24.70
C THR A 603 9.80 20.49 24.86
N THR A 604 8.81 21.33 24.58
CA THR A 604 8.90 22.78 24.78
C THR A 604 7.96 23.19 25.91
N TYR A 605 8.50 23.89 26.91
CA TYR A 605 7.74 24.57 27.94
C TYR A 605 7.50 26.01 27.50
N PHE A 606 6.25 26.42 27.43
CA PHE A 606 5.83 27.79 27.19
C PHE A 606 5.41 28.41 28.53
N LEU A 607 6.08 29.49 28.91
CA LEU A 607 6.06 29.99 30.28
C LEU A 607 5.94 31.52 30.32
N GLN A 608 5.30 32.00 31.37
CA GLN A 608 5.43 33.37 31.86
C GLN A 608 6.67 33.46 32.76
N PRO A 609 7.17 34.66 33.10
CA PRO A 609 8.34 34.82 33.99
C PRO A 609 8.02 34.48 35.45
N HIS A 610 6.77 34.13 35.75
CA HIS A 610 6.33 33.65 37.05
C HIS A 610 5.29 32.55 36.86
N LEU A 611 5.21 31.66 37.86
CA LEU A 611 4.21 30.61 37.88
C LEU A 611 2.89 31.14 38.44
N ALA A 612 1.89 31.33 37.61
CA ALA A 612 0.52 31.52 38.07
C ALA A 612 -0.06 30.21 38.65
N TRP A 613 -0.91 30.34 39.68
CA TRP A 613 -1.53 29.22 40.42
C TRP A 613 -0.50 28.17 40.87
N ASP A 614 0.51 28.58 41.63
CA ASP A 614 1.64 27.71 41.95
C ASP A 614 1.26 26.40 42.67
N TRP A 615 0.18 26.39 43.46
CA TRP A 615 -0.37 25.20 44.11
C TRP A 615 -0.96 24.18 43.12
N ILE A 616 -1.40 24.61 41.93
CA ILE A 616 -1.86 23.75 40.84
C ILE A 616 -0.68 23.38 39.93
N ALA A 617 0.11 24.39 39.59
CA ALA A 617 1.12 24.29 38.56
C ALA A 617 2.34 23.47 38.99
N LYS A 618 2.81 23.60 40.24
CA LYS A 618 3.99 22.83 40.72
C LYS A 618 3.75 21.31 40.70
N PRO A 619 2.64 20.77 41.23
CA PRO A 619 2.36 19.34 41.13
C PRO A 619 2.23 18.85 39.68
N ARG A 620 1.54 19.61 38.82
CA ARG A 620 1.36 19.22 37.40
C ARG A 620 2.67 19.26 36.61
N LEU A 621 3.55 20.21 36.89
CA LEU A 621 4.91 20.27 36.33
C LEU A 621 5.73 19.03 36.69
N ALA A 622 5.61 18.53 37.93
CA ALA A 622 6.34 17.34 38.38
C ALA A 622 5.92 16.06 37.65
N GLU A 623 4.71 16.04 37.07
CA GLU A 623 4.14 14.88 36.38
C GLU A 623 4.44 14.84 34.88
N VAL A 624 5.17 15.81 34.33
CA VAL A 624 5.58 15.79 32.92
C VAL A 624 6.60 14.66 32.68
N SER A 625 6.39 13.89 31.61
CA SER A 625 7.17 12.71 31.26
C SER A 625 7.38 12.58 29.76
N ASP A 626 8.14 11.56 29.31
CA ASP A 626 8.33 11.30 27.88
C ASP A 626 7.02 10.97 27.13
N ALA A 627 6.02 10.47 27.85
CA ALA A 627 4.69 10.19 27.28
C ALA A 627 3.81 11.44 27.21
N SER A 628 4.23 12.57 27.81
CA SER A 628 3.43 13.78 27.87
C SER A 628 3.46 14.48 26.50
N GLY A 629 2.32 14.43 25.81
CA GLY A 629 2.12 15.16 24.57
C GLY A 629 1.80 16.62 24.83
N PHE A 630 0.81 16.88 25.68
CA PHE A 630 0.40 18.22 26.12
C PHE A 630 0.03 18.18 27.60
N ALA A 631 0.61 19.09 28.38
CA ALA A 631 0.31 19.28 29.80
C ALA A 631 0.14 20.77 30.09
N HIS A 632 -1.00 21.17 30.61
CA HIS A 632 -1.27 22.55 31.02
C HIS A 632 -1.08 22.69 32.54
N PHE A 633 -0.47 23.78 33.00
CA PHE A 633 -0.11 23.96 34.42
C PHE A 633 -1.13 24.76 35.23
N GLY A 634 -1.93 25.60 34.59
CA GLY A 634 -3.09 26.25 35.20
C GLY A 634 -4.38 25.41 35.14
N PRO A 635 -5.49 25.93 35.70
CA PRO A 635 -6.81 25.28 35.66
C PRO A 635 -7.22 24.81 34.27
N LEU A 636 -7.73 23.58 34.19
CA LEU A 636 -8.44 23.07 33.02
C LEU A 636 -9.92 23.39 33.20
N VAL A 637 -10.56 23.89 32.15
CA VAL A 637 -11.96 24.32 32.20
C VAL A 637 -12.73 23.82 30.99
N ARG A 638 -14.01 23.55 31.21
CA ARG A 638 -14.96 23.31 30.14
C ARG A 638 -15.33 24.65 29.51
N SER A 639 -15.14 24.76 28.20
CA SER A 639 -15.61 25.91 27.43
C SER A 639 -16.66 25.47 26.43
N GLU A 640 -17.86 26.04 26.49
CA GLU A 640 -18.91 25.84 25.49
C GLU A 640 -18.66 26.76 24.30
N CYS A 641 -17.72 26.37 23.43
CA CYS A 641 -17.38 27.08 22.20
C CYS A 641 -17.11 28.58 22.41
N GLY A 642 -16.34 28.91 23.46
CA GLY A 642 -15.95 30.27 23.81
C GLY A 642 -16.61 30.80 25.07
N ASN A 643 -17.72 30.21 25.51
CA ASN A 643 -18.28 30.50 26.82
C ASN A 643 -17.56 29.67 27.89
N ASP A 644 -16.84 30.31 28.81
CA ASP A 644 -16.21 29.61 29.94
C ASP A 644 -17.31 29.23 30.95
N VAL A 645 -17.42 27.94 31.30
CA VAL A 645 -18.48 27.45 32.21
C VAL A 645 -18.10 27.71 33.68
N ARG A 646 -16.81 27.91 33.96
CA ARG A 646 -16.28 28.13 35.31
C ARG A 646 -16.25 29.62 35.67
N ALA A 647 -15.97 30.49 34.71
CA ALA A 647 -16.04 31.94 34.88
C ALA A 647 -17.00 32.55 33.86
N PRO A 648 -17.85 33.52 34.21
CA PRO A 648 -18.85 34.10 33.31
C PRO A 648 -18.20 35.03 32.26
N VAL A 649 -17.36 34.47 31.41
CA VAL A 649 -16.59 35.16 30.37
C VAL A 649 -16.86 34.49 29.04
N ASN A 650 -17.29 35.29 28.06
CA ASN A 650 -17.53 34.84 26.69
C ASN A 650 -16.40 35.32 25.77
N LEU A 651 -15.65 34.38 25.20
CA LEU A 651 -14.55 34.59 24.26
C LEU A 651 -14.91 33.89 22.94
N PRO A 652 -15.73 34.51 22.09
CA PRO A 652 -16.31 33.85 20.90
C PRO A 652 -15.23 33.37 19.91
N VAL A 653 -14.07 34.02 19.88
CA VAL A 653 -12.96 33.65 18.99
C VAL A 653 -12.35 32.29 19.34
N VAL A 654 -12.54 31.77 20.56
CA VAL A 654 -12.11 30.40 20.89
C VAL A 654 -12.81 29.37 20.00
N LYS A 655 -14.07 29.62 19.59
CA LYS A 655 -14.78 28.77 18.61
C LYS A 655 -14.11 28.80 17.24
N GLU A 656 -13.67 29.98 16.80
CA GLU A 656 -12.98 30.14 15.52
C GLU A 656 -11.63 29.44 15.54
N LEU A 657 -10.87 29.58 16.63
CA LEU A 657 -9.62 28.87 16.86
C LEU A 657 -9.85 27.34 16.87
N TYR A 658 -10.94 26.87 17.47
CA TYR A 658 -11.32 25.46 17.38
C TYR A 658 -11.51 25.04 15.92
N ASN A 659 -12.31 25.77 15.16
CA ASN A 659 -12.58 25.44 13.75
C ASN A 659 -11.28 25.43 12.91
N ILE A 660 -10.36 26.38 13.16
CA ILE A 660 -9.07 26.47 12.46
C ILE A 660 -8.18 25.28 12.78
N PHE A 661 -7.99 24.94 14.06
CA PHE A 661 -7.01 23.93 14.48
C PHE A 661 -7.55 22.50 14.53
N ALA A 662 -8.84 22.31 14.84
CA ALA A 662 -9.49 21.01 14.77
C ALA A 662 -9.91 20.64 13.34
N GLY A 663 -10.22 21.64 12.49
CA GLY A 663 -10.77 21.41 11.16
C GLY A 663 -12.23 20.91 11.15
N GLU A 664 -12.91 21.07 12.28
CA GLU A 664 -14.28 20.61 12.53
C GLU A 664 -15.04 21.72 13.27
N ILE A 665 -16.37 21.72 13.17
CA ILE A 665 -17.20 22.64 13.95
C ILE A 665 -17.13 22.23 15.43
N CYS A 666 -16.99 23.21 16.32
CA CYS A 666 -17.05 23.00 17.77
C CYS A 666 -18.29 22.20 18.19
N PRO A 667 -18.15 21.07 18.89
CA PRO A 667 -19.25 20.13 19.14
C PRO A 667 -20.23 20.61 20.23
N PRO A 668 -21.48 20.11 20.22
CA PRO A 668 -22.40 20.29 21.33
C PRO A 668 -21.81 19.61 22.58
N GLY A 669 -21.60 20.37 23.65
CA GLY A 669 -20.86 19.93 24.86
C GLY A 669 -19.52 20.66 25.07
N GLY A 670 -19.08 21.43 24.08
CA GLY A 670 -17.93 22.32 24.19
C GLY A 670 -16.59 21.63 23.93
N GLN A 671 -15.51 22.30 24.35
CA GLN A 671 -14.13 21.88 24.20
C GLN A 671 -13.35 22.11 25.49
N LEU A 672 -12.21 21.42 25.59
CA LEU A 672 -11.23 21.69 26.62
C LEU A 672 -10.58 23.07 26.41
N ALA A 673 -10.57 23.88 27.46
CA ALA A 673 -9.84 25.14 27.53
C ALA A 673 -8.99 25.18 28.81
N ALA A 674 -8.08 26.14 28.91
CA ALA A 674 -7.21 26.27 30.07
C ALA A 674 -6.84 27.73 30.39
N TRP A 675 -6.48 28.01 31.64
CA TRP A 675 -6.11 29.36 32.09
C TRP A 675 -4.61 29.50 32.31
N SER A 676 -4.01 30.66 32.04
CA SER A 676 -2.60 31.05 32.23
C SER A 676 -1.66 30.92 31.04
N ALA A 677 -2.01 30.13 30.01
CA ALA A 677 -1.11 29.77 28.91
C ALA A 677 0.29 29.27 29.33
N GLN A 678 0.40 28.57 30.46
CA GLN A 678 1.64 27.92 30.89
C GLN A 678 1.52 26.42 30.69
N MET A 679 2.40 25.85 29.86
CA MET A 679 2.22 24.47 29.35
C MET A 679 3.53 23.83 28.90
N ALA A 680 3.56 22.49 28.87
CA ALA A 680 4.56 21.69 28.15
C ALA A 680 3.91 20.99 26.96
N VAL A 681 4.60 20.99 25.84
CA VAL A 681 4.11 20.45 24.56
C VAL A 681 5.22 19.66 23.87
N SER A 682 4.87 18.50 23.33
CA SER A 682 5.78 17.69 22.53
C SER A 682 6.00 18.31 21.15
N LYS A 683 7.21 18.15 20.61
CA LYS A 683 7.53 18.47 19.21
C LYS A 683 6.51 17.88 18.24
N ARG A 684 6.09 16.64 18.50
CA ARG A 684 5.13 15.90 17.68
C ARG A 684 3.81 16.67 17.57
N ARG A 685 3.29 17.21 18.67
CA ARG A 685 2.04 17.99 18.66
C ARG A 685 2.18 19.35 18.01
N ILE A 686 3.33 20.01 18.17
CA ILE A 686 3.61 21.28 17.47
C ILE A 686 3.59 21.04 15.95
N LEU A 687 4.30 20.02 15.47
CA LEU A 687 4.42 19.68 14.05
C LEU A 687 3.17 19.01 13.45
N ALA A 688 2.24 18.53 14.27
CA ALA A 688 0.99 17.95 13.80
C ALA A 688 0.05 19.01 13.18
N GLN A 689 0.24 20.28 13.52
CA GLN A 689 -0.53 21.39 12.96
C GLN A 689 0.20 22.04 11.79
N PRO A 690 -0.47 22.33 10.67
CA PRO A 690 0.13 23.04 9.55
C PRO A 690 0.72 24.39 9.94
N TYR A 691 1.96 24.66 9.48
CA TYR A 691 2.64 25.95 9.63
C TYR A 691 1.75 27.16 9.32
N ALA A 692 0.97 27.08 8.24
CA ALA A 692 0.09 28.15 7.80
C ALA A 692 -0.92 28.58 8.87
N ARG A 693 -1.42 27.65 9.71
CA ARG A 693 -2.37 27.99 10.78
C ARG A 693 -1.71 28.85 11.84
N TYR A 694 -0.51 28.47 12.30
CA TYR A 694 0.27 29.29 13.23
C TYR A 694 0.60 30.66 12.64
N ALA A 695 1.01 30.70 11.37
CA ALA A 695 1.38 31.94 10.69
C ALA A 695 0.20 32.91 10.56
N SER A 696 -0.99 32.40 10.22
CA SER A 696 -2.21 33.21 10.13
C SER A 696 -2.60 33.82 11.48
N ILE A 697 -2.54 33.04 12.57
CA ILE A 697 -2.85 33.58 13.90
C ILE A 697 -1.77 34.57 14.35
N SER A 698 -0.50 34.30 14.10
CA SER A 698 0.61 35.20 14.44
C SER A 698 0.45 36.56 13.77
N ALA A 699 0.04 36.60 12.49
CA ALA A 699 -0.20 37.84 11.77
C ALA A 699 -1.33 38.69 12.40
N LEU A 700 -2.35 38.05 12.96
CA LEU A 700 -3.43 38.76 13.67
C LEU A 700 -2.99 39.24 15.06
N MET A 701 -2.20 38.43 15.77
CA MET A 701 -1.69 38.75 17.10
C MET A 701 -0.72 39.95 17.09
N GLU A 702 0.02 40.13 16.01
CA GLU A 702 1.00 41.20 15.81
C GLU A 702 0.47 42.30 14.88
N ALA A 703 -0.85 42.37 14.68
CA ALA A 703 -1.45 43.36 13.81
C ALA A 703 -1.18 44.79 14.30
N PRO A 704 -0.93 45.76 13.40
CA PRO A 704 -0.62 47.14 13.78
C PRO A 704 -1.80 47.82 14.49
N GLN A 705 -1.51 48.94 15.16
CA GLN A 705 -2.54 49.78 15.77
C GLN A 705 -3.58 50.22 14.72
N GLY A 706 -4.86 50.23 15.10
CA GLY A 706 -5.98 50.56 14.21
C GLY A 706 -6.45 49.42 13.30
N HIS A 707 -5.83 48.24 13.38
CA HIS A 707 -6.36 47.03 12.74
C HIS A 707 -7.64 46.56 13.47
N TRP A 708 -8.66 46.13 12.72
CA TRP A 708 -9.99 45.74 13.23
C TRP A 708 -9.98 44.67 14.33
N ILE A 709 -8.93 43.84 14.37
CA ILE A 709 -8.77 42.79 15.39
C ILE A 709 -8.69 43.36 16.81
N HIS A 710 -8.28 44.62 16.93
CA HIS A 710 -8.17 45.35 18.20
C HIS A 710 -9.52 45.92 18.67
N ASP A 711 -10.53 45.98 17.80
CA ASP A 711 -11.88 46.49 18.13
C ASP A 711 -12.73 45.47 18.91
N GLN A 712 -12.21 44.26 19.11
CA GLN A 712 -12.88 43.20 19.84
C GLN A 712 -12.89 43.48 21.34
N TRP A 713 -14.03 43.21 21.98
CA TRP A 713 -14.12 43.22 23.45
C TRP A 713 -13.35 42.04 24.06
N GLY A 714 -12.67 42.29 25.17
CA GLY A 714 -12.12 41.24 26.02
C GLY A 714 -11.81 41.75 27.43
N PRO A 715 -11.35 40.85 28.32
CA PRO A 715 -11.08 41.16 29.72
C PRO A 715 -9.86 42.09 29.90
N ASN A 716 -9.74 42.69 31.10
CA ASN A 716 -8.55 43.44 31.53
C ASN A 716 -8.11 44.57 30.57
N GLU A 717 -9.04 45.43 30.16
CA GLU A 717 -8.77 46.55 29.24
C GLU A 717 -8.13 46.10 27.92
N SER A 718 -8.47 44.90 27.44
CA SER A 718 -7.97 44.41 26.16
C SER A 718 -8.57 45.17 24.99
N GLY A 719 -7.77 45.37 23.94
CA GLY A 719 -8.17 46.14 22.74
C GLY A 719 -7.03 46.93 22.10
N GLY A 720 -5.78 46.67 22.50
CA GLY A 720 -4.60 47.32 21.93
C GLY A 720 -3.55 46.32 21.45
N PRO A 721 -2.54 46.75 20.68
CA PRO A 721 -1.55 45.84 20.09
C PRO A 721 -0.76 45.00 21.10
N SER A 722 -0.49 45.50 22.31
CA SER A 722 0.21 44.77 23.38
C SER A 722 -0.70 43.82 24.15
N ASN A 723 -1.99 44.14 24.26
CA ASN A 723 -3.01 43.40 25.01
C ASN A 723 -4.27 43.19 24.15
N PRO A 724 -4.20 42.44 23.02
CA PRO A 724 -5.38 42.23 22.18
C PRO A 724 -6.34 41.23 22.82
N ALA A 725 -7.65 41.42 22.61
CA ALA A 725 -8.68 40.47 23.06
C ALA A 725 -8.46 39.05 22.48
N LEU A 726 -7.93 38.98 21.25
CA LEU A 726 -7.49 37.73 20.64
C LEU A 726 -6.46 36.97 21.49
N GLY A 727 -5.58 37.69 22.20
CA GLY A 727 -4.59 37.07 23.09
C GLY A 727 -5.20 36.30 24.25
N HIS A 728 -6.28 36.82 24.84
CA HIS A 728 -7.03 36.11 25.89
C HIS A 728 -7.75 34.88 25.33
N SER A 729 -8.31 34.98 24.11
CA SER A 729 -8.92 33.83 23.44
C SER A 729 -7.88 32.75 23.11
N LEU A 730 -6.70 33.17 22.65
CA LEU A 730 -5.58 32.27 22.34
C LEU A 730 -5.07 31.56 23.59
N GLU A 731 -4.97 32.28 24.72
CA GLU A 731 -4.62 31.71 26.03
C GLU A 731 -5.52 30.53 26.42
N ARG A 732 -6.83 30.65 26.15
CA ARG A 732 -7.82 29.60 26.41
C ARG A 732 -7.72 28.43 25.44
N ALA A 733 -7.31 28.66 24.20
CA ALA A 733 -7.39 27.71 23.10
C ALA A 733 -6.19 26.77 22.96
N TRP A 734 -5.12 26.94 23.75
CA TRP A 734 -3.91 26.12 23.64
C TRP A 734 -4.13 24.60 23.67
N PRO A 735 -5.04 24.03 24.51
CA PRO A 735 -5.32 22.60 24.44
C PRO A 735 -5.75 22.16 23.05
N VAL A 736 -6.67 22.89 22.42
CA VAL A 736 -7.20 22.57 21.08
C VAL A 736 -6.14 22.75 20.01
N ILE A 737 -5.31 23.81 20.11
CA ILE A 737 -4.20 24.06 19.18
C ILE A 737 -3.28 22.85 19.11
N PHE A 738 -2.95 22.24 20.25
CA PHE A 738 -2.10 21.05 20.32
C PHE A 738 -2.89 19.73 20.33
N SER A 739 -4.11 19.73 19.79
CA SER A 739 -4.94 18.53 19.64
C SER A 739 -5.22 17.78 20.96
N CYS A 740 -5.24 18.48 22.09
CA CYS A 740 -5.72 18.02 23.38
C CYS A 740 -7.18 18.47 23.55
N ARG A 741 -8.11 17.67 23.01
CA ARG A 741 -9.52 18.07 22.84
C ARG A 741 -10.49 17.34 23.77
N ASP A 742 -10.00 16.41 24.59
CA ASP A 742 -10.88 15.65 25.48
C ASP A 742 -11.41 16.55 26.60
N VAL A 743 -12.68 16.94 26.48
CA VAL A 743 -13.35 17.79 27.46
C VAL A 743 -13.52 17.11 28.81
N ALA A 744 -13.49 15.78 28.87
CA ALA A 744 -13.57 15.04 30.14
C ALA A 744 -12.37 15.30 31.04
N LEU A 745 -11.24 15.77 30.50
CA LEU A 745 -10.08 16.21 31.30
C LEU A 745 -10.42 17.40 32.21
N ALA A 746 -11.34 18.27 31.80
CA ALA A 746 -11.78 19.39 32.66
C ALA A 746 -12.51 18.88 33.92
N ASP A 747 -13.27 17.79 33.79
CA ASP A 747 -13.99 17.18 34.91
C ASP A 747 -13.11 16.22 35.72
N GLY A 748 -12.17 15.55 35.05
CA GLY A 748 -11.27 14.56 35.63
C GLY A 748 -10.03 15.13 36.32
N CYS A 749 -9.70 16.40 36.09
CA CYS A 749 -8.53 17.08 36.64
C CYS A 749 -8.89 18.40 37.34
N PRO A 750 -9.54 18.33 38.52
CA PRO A 750 -9.73 19.50 39.37
C PRO A 750 -8.38 20.12 39.81
N ASP A 751 -8.45 21.28 40.47
CA ASP A 751 -7.26 22.08 40.83
C ASP A 751 -6.27 21.35 41.76
N ASP A 752 -6.74 20.39 42.55
CA ASP A 752 -5.97 19.55 43.48
C ASP A 752 -5.54 18.20 42.88
N GLU A 753 -5.98 17.87 41.66
CA GLU A 753 -5.55 16.68 40.91
C GLU A 753 -4.41 17.03 39.96
N TYR A 754 -3.45 16.10 39.87
CA TYR A 754 -2.24 16.28 39.08
C TYR A 754 -1.79 15.00 38.38
N ARG A 755 -2.44 13.86 38.62
CA ARG A 755 -2.08 12.60 37.98
C ARG A 755 -2.06 12.72 36.48
N ARG A 756 -0.98 12.21 35.90
CA ARG A 756 -0.67 12.32 34.47
C ARG A 756 -1.80 11.85 33.56
N ASP A 757 -2.39 10.68 33.84
CA ASP A 757 -3.47 10.07 33.05
C ASP A 757 -4.79 10.85 33.09
N LYS A 758 -4.94 11.75 34.06
CA LYS A 758 -6.14 12.56 34.26
C LYS A 758 -6.00 14.01 33.82
N CYS A 759 -4.77 14.52 33.82
CA CYS A 759 -4.49 15.95 33.67
C CYS A 759 -3.72 16.31 32.40
N GLN A 760 -3.32 15.31 31.60
CA GLN A 760 -2.48 15.51 30.43
C GLN A 760 -3.00 14.70 29.24
N CYS A 761 -2.75 15.22 28.04
CA CYS A 761 -2.92 14.44 26.82
C CYS A 761 -1.61 13.74 26.48
N LEU A 762 -1.64 12.41 26.44
CA LEU A 762 -0.45 11.59 26.22
C LEU A 762 -0.21 11.30 24.73
N ASP A 763 1.05 11.16 24.35
CA ASP A 763 1.51 10.70 23.04
C ASP A 763 1.92 9.21 23.16
N THR A 764 0.94 8.34 23.42
CA THR A 764 1.14 6.87 23.49
C THR A 764 1.19 6.23 22.10
#